data_AF-A0A852J1J5-F1
#
_entry.id   AF-A0A852J1J5-F1
#
_cell.length_a   1.000
_cell.length_b   1.000
_cell.length_c   1.000
_cell.angle_alpha   90.00
_cell.angle_beta   90.00
_cell.angle_gamma   90.00
#
_symmetry.space_group_name_H-M   'P 1'
#
loop_
_entity.id
_entity.type
_entity.pdbx_description
1 polymer ?
#
loop_
_entity_poly.entity_id
_entity_poly.type
_entity_poly.pdbx_seq_one_letter_code
_entity_poly.pdbx_strand_id
1 'polypeptide(L)'
;EVGAWTYHYSDQGDYTWEQARNYCQAFFTDLVAIQNKQEIEYLNKSLPFHGRYYWIGIRKLGGTWTWVGTKKALTKEAENWAVGEPNNRRSNQDCVEIYIKRPRESGKWNDEPCHRRKKALCYQASCQPFPCSQHGECVETIGSYRCKCYPGFHGPECKDAVQCTELQAEGVRMNCSHPYGDFSYNSTCVFRCQEGFERQGAGTLRCLASQQWSADPPACTAITCPVLSAPDRGELRCSHLHGDFTFGSTCAFSCQMGFALTGSESRDCTATGTWTGDAPRCEAIACPVLNTPDQGKLNCSHLHGDFAFGSMCAFSCQMGFVLMGSENLECMATGNWTGDAPRCEAITCPVLSAPDQGELNCSHIHGDFTFGSVCAFSCQMGFALMGSESRECTATGTWTGDAPHCKAITCPVLSAPDQGELNCSHLHGDFTFGSTCVFSCQSGFVLTGLESHECTATGTWTGDIPLCKAVACPVLSAPDQGELNCSHLHEDFAFGSVCAFSCQMGFALKGPESLKCTATGTWTGDTPHCEAITCPVLSAPDRGDLNCSHLYGDFAFGSMCAFSCRTGFALTGPDSRECTATGTWTRDAPRCEGRATARAQTIKCSALATPTMGQAVCSHLYGDFTFGSMCAFSCQTGFVLMGPESLKCTATGIWTGDTPQCAAIRCPVLDAPSKGHLSCSHVHGNFTYNSTCTFSCEEGFVRMGAEVLQCAATGNWTGHRPVCAG
;
A
#
# COMPACT_ATOMS: atom_id res chain seq x y z
N GLU A 1 -73.81 -116.87 63.90
CA GLU A 1 -73.16 -118.19 63.75
C GLU A 1 -73.47 -118.71 62.37
N VAL A 2 -72.44 -118.89 61.56
CA VAL A 2 -72.57 -119.15 60.13
C VAL A 2 -71.63 -120.28 59.79
N GLY A 3 -72.18 -121.30 59.15
CA GLY A 3 -71.41 -122.01 58.14
C GLY A 3 -70.68 -123.23 58.63
N ALA A 4 -69.35 -123.20 58.73
CA ALA A 4 -68.44 -124.36 58.69
C ALA A 4 -68.72 -125.38 57.57
N TRP A 5 -67.76 -126.23 57.26
CA TRP A 5 -68.16 -127.59 56.88
C TRP A 5 -68.87 -128.20 58.08
N THR A 6 -70.20 -128.17 58.05
CA THR A 6 -70.98 -128.94 59.03
C THR A 6 -71.14 -130.34 58.49
N TYR A 7 -70.76 -131.30 59.31
CA TYR A 7 -70.83 -132.71 58.95
C TYR A 7 -72.08 -133.31 59.55
N HIS A 8 -72.84 -134.01 58.71
CA HIS A 8 -74.12 -134.58 59.06
C HIS A 8 -74.14 -136.05 58.64
N TYR A 9 -74.92 -136.88 59.30
CA TYR A 9 -75.06 -138.28 58.91
C TYR A 9 -76.51 -138.70 58.85
N SER A 10 -76.80 -139.75 58.09
CA SER A 10 -78.18 -140.19 57.89
C SER A 10 -78.81 -140.78 59.14
N ASP A 11 -79.94 -140.25 59.60
CA ASP A 11 -80.59 -140.71 60.83
C ASP A 11 -81.39 -142.02 60.65
N GLN A 12 -82.11 -142.16 59.53
CA GLN A 12 -83.00 -143.29 59.26
C GLN A 12 -82.31 -144.38 58.43
N GLY A 13 -81.85 -145.45 59.08
CA GLY A 13 -81.33 -146.65 58.40
C GLY A 13 -79.97 -146.50 57.71
N ASP A 14 -79.59 -147.56 56.98
CA ASP A 14 -78.35 -147.67 56.20
C ASP A 14 -78.64 -147.69 54.70
N TYR A 15 -77.78 -147.08 53.91
CA TYR A 15 -77.94 -146.85 52.47
C TYR A 15 -76.81 -147.49 51.65
N THR A 16 -77.13 -147.90 50.42
CA THR A 16 -76.07 -148.13 49.41
C THR A 16 -75.34 -146.83 49.11
N TRP A 17 -74.13 -146.85 48.55
CA TRP A 17 -73.35 -145.62 48.34
C TRP A 17 -74.09 -144.61 47.45
N GLU A 18 -74.75 -145.06 46.38
CA GLU A 18 -75.56 -144.19 45.50
C GLU A 18 -76.74 -143.56 46.25
N GLN A 19 -77.44 -144.34 47.08
CA GLN A 19 -78.52 -143.82 47.91
C GLN A 19 -78.01 -142.84 48.99
N ALA A 20 -76.83 -143.12 49.58
CA ALA A 20 -76.18 -142.24 50.54
C ALA A 20 -75.81 -140.90 49.91
N ARG A 21 -75.32 -140.92 48.67
CA ARG A 21 -75.04 -139.70 47.91
C ARG A 21 -76.29 -138.90 47.61
N ASN A 22 -77.34 -139.55 47.11
CA ASN A 22 -78.60 -138.89 46.82
C ASN A 22 -79.21 -138.25 48.09
N TYR A 23 -79.10 -138.93 49.24
CA TYR A 23 -79.48 -138.36 50.52
C TYR A 23 -78.67 -137.09 50.84
N CYS A 24 -77.34 -137.16 50.75
CA CYS A 24 -76.51 -136.00 51.06
C CYS A 24 -76.73 -134.81 50.11
N GLN A 25 -77.00 -135.05 48.82
CA GLN A 25 -77.29 -133.98 47.86
C GLN A 25 -78.69 -133.38 48.01
N ALA A 26 -79.64 -134.16 48.53
CA ALA A 26 -81.01 -133.68 48.75
C ALA A 26 -81.12 -132.77 49.98
N PHE A 27 -80.35 -133.05 51.04
CA PHE A 27 -80.47 -132.36 52.33
C PHE A 27 -79.26 -131.49 52.68
N PHE A 28 -78.10 -131.72 52.06
CA PHE A 28 -76.84 -131.03 52.32
C PHE A 28 -76.12 -130.71 51.00
N THR A 29 -74.80 -130.45 51.02
CA THR A 29 -74.03 -130.19 49.79
C THR A 29 -73.73 -131.47 49.00
N ASP A 30 -73.04 -132.45 49.60
CA ASP A 30 -72.82 -133.79 49.02
C ASP A 30 -72.25 -134.74 50.11
N LEU A 31 -71.89 -135.98 49.74
CA LEU A 31 -71.07 -136.84 50.60
C LEU A 31 -69.76 -136.15 50.96
N VAL A 32 -69.29 -136.39 52.19
CA VAL A 32 -68.12 -135.70 52.75
C VAL A 32 -66.88 -135.84 51.87
N ALA A 33 -66.21 -134.71 51.66
CA ALA A 33 -64.98 -134.61 50.90
C ALA A 33 -63.81 -134.15 51.79
N ILE A 34 -63.11 -135.11 52.40
CA ILE A 34 -62.16 -134.81 53.46
C ILE A 34 -60.89 -134.17 52.87
N GLN A 35 -60.52 -133.00 53.41
CA GLN A 35 -59.44 -132.15 52.88
C GLN A 35 -58.10 -132.38 53.55
N ASN A 36 -58.08 -132.77 54.83
CA ASN A 36 -56.84 -132.95 55.60
C ASN A 36 -57.04 -133.91 56.78
N LYS A 37 -55.94 -134.33 57.42
CA LYS A 37 -55.97 -135.24 58.58
C LYS A 37 -56.68 -134.69 59.82
N GLN A 38 -56.67 -133.37 60.03
CA GLN A 38 -57.36 -132.76 61.19
C GLN A 38 -58.88 -132.93 61.07
N GLU A 39 -59.42 -132.84 59.86
CA GLU A 39 -60.83 -133.12 59.57
C GLU A 39 -61.19 -134.58 59.84
N ILE A 40 -60.30 -135.53 59.52
CA ILE A 40 -60.52 -136.96 59.85
C ILE A 40 -60.59 -137.17 61.36
N GLU A 41 -59.66 -136.55 62.10
CA GLU A 41 -59.63 -136.63 63.57
C GLU A 41 -60.91 -136.02 64.17
N TYR A 42 -61.35 -134.88 63.63
CA TYR A 42 -62.61 -134.24 64.00
C TYR A 42 -63.81 -135.17 63.74
N LEU A 43 -63.94 -135.72 62.52
CA LEU A 43 -65.01 -136.65 62.17
C LEU A 43 -65.03 -137.88 63.08
N ASN A 44 -63.86 -138.47 63.33
CA ASN A 44 -63.72 -139.65 64.19
C ASN A 44 -64.07 -139.36 65.65
N LYS A 45 -63.82 -138.13 66.15
CA LYS A 45 -64.20 -137.71 67.50
C LYS A 45 -65.70 -137.42 67.61
N SER A 46 -66.24 -136.71 66.62
CA SER A 46 -67.58 -136.12 66.65
C SER A 46 -68.70 -137.11 66.28
N LEU A 47 -68.44 -138.05 65.37
CA LEU A 47 -69.46 -139.02 64.94
C LEU A 47 -69.61 -140.19 65.92
N PRO A 48 -70.82 -140.76 66.10
CA PRO A 48 -71.02 -141.94 66.94
C PRO A 48 -70.46 -143.22 66.28
N PHE A 49 -70.19 -144.26 67.08
CA PHE A 49 -69.82 -145.57 66.56
C PHE A 49 -71.03 -146.22 65.88
N HIS A 50 -70.82 -146.84 64.71
CA HIS A 50 -71.85 -147.57 63.99
C HIS A 50 -71.29 -148.89 63.46
N GLY A 51 -71.97 -150.02 63.75
CA GLY A 51 -71.45 -151.36 63.45
C GLY A 51 -71.26 -151.68 61.96
N ARG A 52 -71.83 -150.88 61.05
CA ARG A 52 -71.65 -150.99 59.58
C ARG A 52 -70.89 -149.82 58.97
N TYR A 53 -70.34 -148.93 59.79
CA TYR A 53 -69.55 -147.76 59.38
C TYR A 53 -70.32 -146.74 58.51
N TYR A 54 -69.59 -145.80 57.92
CA TYR A 54 -70.11 -144.65 57.18
C TYR A 54 -69.52 -144.58 55.77
N TRP A 55 -70.35 -144.20 54.79
CA TRP A 55 -69.92 -143.88 53.44
C TRP A 55 -69.32 -142.47 53.37
N ILE A 56 -68.15 -142.35 52.72
CA ILE A 56 -67.55 -141.07 52.38
C ILE A 56 -67.56 -140.84 50.87
N GLY A 57 -67.43 -139.58 50.45
CA GLY A 57 -67.64 -139.14 49.08
C GLY A 57 -66.49 -139.43 48.11
N ILE A 58 -65.59 -140.37 48.43
CA ILE A 58 -64.48 -140.70 47.55
C ILE A 58 -64.80 -141.94 46.72
N ARG A 59 -64.54 -141.86 45.42
CA ARG A 59 -64.79 -142.92 44.45
C ARG A 59 -63.62 -143.01 43.48
N LYS A 60 -63.35 -144.20 42.95
CA LYS A 60 -62.36 -144.38 41.89
C LYS A 60 -62.97 -143.99 40.53
N LEU A 61 -62.53 -142.89 39.95
CA LEU A 61 -62.97 -142.39 38.64
C LEU A 61 -61.78 -142.34 37.69
N GLY A 62 -61.83 -143.09 36.58
CA GLY A 62 -60.74 -143.11 35.60
C GLY A 62 -59.37 -143.54 36.15
N GLY A 63 -59.35 -144.40 37.18
CA GLY A 63 -58.12 -144.86 37.85
C GLY A 63 -57.70 -144.03 39.06
N THR A 64 -58.28 -142.84 39.28
CA THR A 64 -57.89 -141.90 40.34
C THR A 64 -58.98 -141.77 41.41
N TRP A 65 -58.58 -141.83 42.68
CA TRP A 65 -59.49 -141.55 43.80
C TRP A 65 -59.87 -140.07 43.82
N THR A 66 -61.17 -139.80 43.63
CA THR A 66 -61.70 -138.46 43.46
C THR A 66 -62.85 -138.23 44.43
N TRP A 67 -62.86 -137.06 45.08
CA TRP A 67 -63.98 -136.61 45.90
C TRP A 67 -65.11 -136.14 44.99
N VAL A 68 -66.23 -136.86 45.01
CA VAL A 68 -67.31 -136.63 44.04
C VAL A 68 -68.04 -135.31 44.26
N GLY A 69 -68.04 -134.78 45.49
CA GLY A 69 -68.70 -133.52 45.84
C GLY A 69 -67.93 -132.26 45.46
N THR A 70 -66.59 -132.29 45.51
CA THR A 70 -65.74 -131.14 45.16
C THR A 70 -65.08 -131.28 43.79
N LYS A 71 -65.17 -132.46 43.16
CA LYS A 71 -64.47 -132.85 41.93
C LYS A 71 -62.94 -132.75 42.02
N LYS A 72 -62.40 -132.65 43.24
CA LYS A 72 -60.95 -132.60 43.49
C LYS A 72 -60.40 -134.02 43.66
N ALA A 73 -59.22 -134.26 43.09
CA ALA A 73 -58.47 -135.51 43.31
C ALA A 73 -58.04 -135.62 44.78
N LEU A 74 -57.87 -136.85 45.26
CA LEU A 74 -57.33 -137.11 46.60
C LEU A 74 -55.91 -136.53 46.73
N THR A 75 -55.70 -135.70 47.75
CA THR A 75 -54.38 -135.17 48.10
C THR A 75 -53.67 -136.11 49.07
N LYS A 76 -52.33 -136.13 49.04
CA LYS A 76 -51.52 -136.86 50.04
C LYS A 76 -51.78 -136.40 51.48
N GLU A 77 -52.19 -135.14 51.64
CA GLU A 77 -52.52 -134.55 52.94
C GLU A 77 -53.81 -135.12 53.54
N ALA A 78 -54.77 -135.52 52.71
CA ALA A 78 -56.03 -136.11 53.14
C ALA A 78 -56.00 -137.64 53.22
N GLU A 79 -55.07 -138.31 52.53
CA GLU A 79 -55.00 -139.77 52.42
C GLU A 79 -54.94 -140.49 53.78
N ASN A 80 -55.84 -141.46 54.00
CA ASN A 80 -55.92 -142.17 55.29
C ASN A 80 -56.44 -143.62 55.20
N TRP A 81 -55.90 -144.41 54.28
CA TRP A 81 -56.24 -145.83 54.13
C TRP A 81 -55.84 -146.69 55.35
N ALA A 82 -56.60 -147.76 55.59
CA ALA A 82 -56.27 -148.82 56.54
C ALA A 82 -55.12 -149.69 56.01
N VAL A 83 -54.46 -150.45 56.89
CA VAL A 83 -53.34 -151.31 56.50
C VAL A 83 -53.82 -152.38 55.53
N GLY A 84 -53.21 -152.40 54.34
CA GLY A 84 -53.56 -153.32 53.26
C GLY A 84 -54.67 -152.82 52.34
N GLU A 85 -55.22 -151.63 52.57
CA GLU A 85 -56.23 -150.98 51.72
C GLU A 85 -55.62 -149.84 50.88
N PRO A 86 -56.19 -149.48 49.73
CA PRO A 86 -57.33 -150.13 49.07
C PRO A 86 -56.95 -151.42 48.35
N ASN A 87 -57.69 -152.50 48.58
CA ASN A 87 -57.32 -153.86 48.12
C ASN A 87 -58.10 -154.35 46.90
N ASN A 88 -59.17 -153.67 46.49
CA ASN A 88 -60.05 -154.00 45.38
C ASN A 88 -60.46 -155.49 45.32
N ARG A 89 -60.83 -156.06 46.47
CA ARG A 89 -61.24 -157.47 46.60
C ARG A 89 -62.40 -157.80 45.66
N ARG A 90 -62.27 -158.91 44.91
CA ARG A 90 -63.22 -159.39 43.88
C ARG A 90 -63.44 -158.41 42.71
N SER A 91 -62.56 -157.42 42.53
CA SER A 91 -62.63 -156.43 41.45
C SER A 91 -63.95 -155.63 41.40
N ASN A 92 -64.59 -155.39 42.54
CA ASN A 92 -65.89 -154.72 42.60
C ASN A 92 -66.04 -153.73 43.78
N GLN A 93 -64.93 -153.15 44.24
CA GLN A 93 -64.88 -152.19 45.36
C GLN A 93 -64.51 -150.78 44.87
N ASP A 94 -65.50 -150.00 44.45
CA ASP A 94 -65.28 -148.64 43.94
C ASP A 94 -65.67 -147.54 44.94
N CYS A 95 -66.28 -147.91 46.07
CA CYS A 95 -66.81 -147.00 47.07
C CYS A 95 -66.05 -147.13 48.38
N VAL A 96 -65.98 -146.05 49.17
CA VAL A 96 -65.09 -146.03 50.33
C VAL A 96 -65.84 -145.71 51.60
N GLU A 97 -65.57 -146.52 52.61
CA GLU A 97 -66.08 -146.33 53.97
C GLU A 97 -65.01 -145.78 54.90
N ILE A 98 -65.45 -145.20 56.02
CA ILE A 98 -64.58 -144.73 57.10
C ILE A 98 -64.89 -145.43 58.43
N TYR A 99 -63.83 -145.88 59.12
CA TYR A 99 -63.90 -146.57 60.40
C TYR A 99 -64.03 -145.61 61.59
N ILE A 100 -65.22 -145.05 61.78
CA ILE A 100 -65.48 -144.19 62.95
C ILE A 100 -65.43 -145.00 64.25
N LYS A 101 -64.58 -144.59 65.20
CA LYS A 101 -64.44 -145.15 66.56
C LYS A 101 -64.23 -146.67 66.62
N ARG A 102 -63.59 -147.26 65.58
CA ARG A 102 -63.26 -148.69 65.54
C ARG A 102 -62.11 -148.99 66.52
N PRO A 103 -62.15 -150.08 67.32
CA PRO A 103 -61.11 -150.39 68.31
C PRO A 103 -59.68 -150.49 67.75
N ARG A 104 -59.54 -150.89 66.49
CA ARG A 104 -58.29 -150.86 65.73
C ARG A 104 -58.52 -150.07 64.44
N GLU A 105 -57.54 -149.26 64.05
CA GLU A 105 -57.56 -148.47 62.81
C GLU A 105 -58.72 -147.46 62.73
N SER A 106 -59.00 -146.77 63.84
CA SER A 106 -60.02 -145.71 63.88
C SER A 106 -59.69 -144.57 62.91
N GLY A 107 -60.71 -144.05 62.23
CA GLY A 107 -60.62 -142.99 61.23
C GLY A 107 -60.05 -143.44 59.88
N LYS A 108 -59.55 -144.69 59.76
CA LYS A 108 -58.99 -145.22 58.52
C LYS A 108 -60.07 -145.60 57.50
N TRP A 109 -59.68 -145.65 56.24
CA TRP A 109 -60.58 -145.93 55.12
C TRP A 109 -60.37 -147.31 54.51
N ASN A 110 -61.44 -147.82 53.92
CA ASN A 110 -61.47 -149.10 53.24
C ASN A 110 -62.33 -149.01 51.98
N ASP A 111 -61.87 -149.60 50.88
CA ASP A 111 -62.69 -149.76 49.69
C ASP A 111 -63.63 -150.97 49.84
N GLU A 112 -64.88 -150.80 49.42
CA GLU A 112 -65.99 -151.71 49.68
C GLU A 112 -66.96 -151.69 48.49
N PRO A 113 -67.65 -152.80 48.18
CA PRO A 113 -68.65 -152.81 47.11
C PRO A 113 -69.78 -151.85 47.44
N CYS A 114 -70.10 -150.98 46.48
CA CYS A 114 -71.06 -149.88 46.62
C CYS A 114 -72.49 -150.31 47.03
N HIS A 115 -72.85 -151.59 46.83
CA HIS A 115 -74.15 -152.15 47.20
C HIS A 115 -74.27 -152.52 48.69
N ARG A 116 -73.19 -152.43 49.47
CA ARG A 116 -73.26 -152.58 50.94
C ARG A 116 -74.04 -151.41 51.54
N ARG A 117 -74.75 -151.67 52.64
CA ARG A 117 -75.57 -150.67 53.33
C ARG A 117 -74.82 -150.10 54.52
N LYS A 118 -74.59 -148.78 54.55
CA LYS A 118 -73.88 -148.03 55.61
C LYS A 118 -74.54 -146.67 55.84
N LYS A 119 -74.15 -145.96 56.90
CA LYS A 119 -74.63 -144.59 57.14
C LYS A 119 -74.07 -143.61 56.10
N ALA A 120 -74.88 -142.68 55.59
CA ALA A 120 -74.37 -141.62 54.73
C ALA A 120 -73.66 -140.56 55.59
N LEU A 121 -72.45 -140.13 55.23
CA LEU A 121 -71.77 -139.00 55.88
C LEU A 121 -71.68 -137.83 54.89
N CYS A 122 -72.39 -136.77 55.20
CA CYS A 122 -72.62 -135.59 54.35
C CYS A 122 -71.86 -134.37 54.89
N TYR A 123 -71.63 -133.38 54.02
CA TYR A 123 -71.13 -132.05 54.43
C TYR A 123 -71.99 -130.92 53.84
N GLN A 124 -71.92 -129.72 54.42
CA GLN A 124 -72.53 -128.49 53.91
C GLN A 124 -71.49 -127.36 53.79
N ALA A 125 -71.37 -126.70 52.62
CA ALA A 125 -70.35 -125.66 52.35
C ALA A 125 -70.75 -124.24 52.81
N SER A 126 -69.78 -123.38 53.15
CA SER A 126 -70.02 -122.06 53.77
C SER A 126 -69.66 -120.85 52.91
N CYS A 127 -68.65 -120.94 52.05
CA CYS A 127 -68.33 -119.87 51.11
C CYS A 127 -69.44 -119.75 50.06
N GLN A 128 -70.19 -118.66 50.15
CA GLN A 128 -71.13 -118.18 49.14
C GLN A 128 -70.41 -117.15 48.24
N PRO A 129 -70.95 -116.74 47.07
CA PRO A 129 -70.24 -115.85 46.14
C PRO A 129 -69.96 -114.41 46.62
N PHE A 130 -70.58 -113.93 47.72
CA PHE A 130 -70.59 -112.51 48.10
C PHE A 130 -69.83 -112.03 49.37
N PRO A 131 -69.32 -112.86 50.29
CA PRO A 131 -68.96 -112.40 51.64
C PRO A 131 -67.68 -111.55 51.74
N CYS A 132 -66.89 -111.40 50.67
CA CYS A 132 -65.64 -110.62 50.68
C CYS A 132 -65.70 -109.34 49.84
N SER A 133 -66.90 -108.75 49.70
CA SER A 133 -67.15 -107.46 49.03
C SER A 133 -66.58 -107.31 47.62
N GLN A 134 -66.33 -108.42 46.91
CA GLN A 134 -65.59 -108.50 45.63
C GLN A 134 -64.13 -108.00 45.70
N HIS A 135 -63.66 -107.56 46.87
CA HIS A 135 -62.32 -107.06 47.13
C HIS A 135 -61.45 -108.07 47.91
N GLY A 136 -61.82 -109.36 47.87
CA GLY A 136 -61.06 -110.43 48.48
C GLY A 136 -61.55 -111.82 48.07
N GLU A 137 -60.75 -112.82 48.42
CA GLU A 137 -61.01 -114.24 48.17
C GLU A 137 -61.58 -114.91 49.44
N CYS A 138 -62.69 -115.66 49.31
CA CYS A 138 -63.29 -116.43 50.42
C CYS A 138 -62.52 -117.73 50.65
N VAL A 139 -62.03 -117.94 51.86
CA VAL A 139 -61.29 -119.14 52.25
C VAL A 139 -62.04 -119.89 53.35
N GLU A 140 -62.41 -121.14 53.07
CA GLU A 140 -63.09 -122.04 54.02
C GLU A 140 -62.18 -122.40 55.21
N THR A 141 -62.77 -122.49 56.41
CA THR A 141 -62.08 -122.95 57.64
C THR A 141 -62.97 -123.91 58.45
N ILE A 142 -62.38 -124.68 59.38
CA ILE A 142 -63.17 -125.54 60.28
C ILE A 142 -64.05 -124.61 61.14
N GLY A 143 -65.36 -124.74 61.04
CA GLY A 143 -66.28 -123.90 61.82
C GLY A 143 -66.72 -122.59 61.16
N SER A 144 -66.07 -122.12 60.08
CA SER A 144 -66.28 -120.75 59.55
C SER A 144 -65.69 -120.53 58.14
N TYR A 145 -65.62 -119.28 57.68
CA TYR A 145 -64.80 -118.82 56.56
C TYR A 145 -64.00 -117.57 56.97
N ARG A 146 -63.00 -117.18 56.16
CA ARG A 146 -62.28 -115.91 56.29
C ARG A 146 -62.06 -115.27 54.92
N CYS A 147 -62.04 -113.94 54.85
CA CYS A 147 -61.70 -113.22 53.63
C CYS A 147 -60.21 -112.89 53.57
N LYS A 148 -59.60 -113.15 52.42
CA LYS A 148 -58.24 -112.72 52.09
C LYS A 148 -58.33 -111.51 51.15
N CYS A 149 -58.12 -110.31 51.67
CA CYS A 149 -58.33 -109.07 50.91
C CYS A 149 -57.30 -108.84 49.81
N TYR A 150 -57.74 -108.24 48.71
CA TYR A 150 -56.88 -107.71 47.67
C TYR A 150 -56.12 -106.47 48.15
N PRO A 151 -54.97 -106.13 47.53
CA PRO A 151 -54.19 -104.96 47.91
C PRO A 151 -55.03 -103.68 47.90
N GLY A 152 -54.91 -102.90 48.98
CA GLY A 152 -55.63 -101.63 49.16
C GLY A 152 -56.94 -101.73 49.93
N PHE A 153 -57.37 -102.94 50.30
CA PHE A 153 -58.57 -103.18 51.11
C PHE A 153 -58.25 -103.96 52.39
N HIS A 154 -58.99 -103.69 53.46
CA HIS A 154 -58.84 -104.37 54.74
C HIS A 154 -60.19 -104.59 55.45
N GLY A 155 -60.12 -105.15 56.67
CA GLY A 155 -61.29 -105.49 57.46
C GLY A 155 -61.76 -106.94 57.23
N PRO A 156 -62.69 -107.43 58.06
CA PRO A 156 -63.13 -108.82 58.05
C PRO A 156 -63.83 -109.23 56.74
N GLU A 157 -64.45 -108.27 56.05
CA GLU A 157 -65.17 -108.46 54.78
C GLU A 157 -64.52 -107.71 53.59
N CYS A 158 -63.29 -107.19 53.77
CA CYS A 158 -62.55 -106.42 52.76
C CYS A 158 -63.29 -105.18 52.22
N LYS A 159 -64.11 -104.53 53.07
CA LYS A 159 -64.93 -103.37 52.68
C LYS A 159 -64.16 -102.05 52.74
N ASP A 160 -63.21 -101.95 53.66
CA ASP A 160 -62.56 -100.68 53.96
C ASP A 160 -61.36 -100.50 53.04
N ALA A 161 -61.31 -99.38 52.32
CA ALA A 161 -60.15 -99.02 51.52
C ALA A 161 -59.11 -98.31 52.40
N VAL A 162 -57.82 -98.58 52.14
CA VAL A 162 -56.75 -97.84 52.83
C VAL A 162 -56.84 -96.36 52.52
N GLN A 163 -56.63 -95.50 53.51
CA GLN A 163 -56.69 -94.05 53.36
C GLN A 163 -55.27 -93.46 53.35
N CYS A 164 -55.00 -92.61 52.37
CA CYS A 164 -53.78 -91.79 52.32
C CYS A 164 -54.00 -90.47 53.07
N THR A 165 -52.89 -89.79 53.38
CA THR A 165 -52.94 -88.46 53.99
C THR A 165 -53.73 -87.48 53.12
N GLU A 166 -54.56 -86.64 53.74
CA GLU A 166 -55.29 -85.58 53.05
C GLU A 166 -54.30 -84.56 52.46
N LEU A 167 -54.48 -84.23 51.18
CA LEU A 167 -53.63 -83.29 50.47
C LEU A 167 -54.19 -81.87 50.61
N GLN A 168 -53.34 -80.90 50.94
CA GLN A 168 -53.70 -79.48 51.01
C GLN A 168 -53.21 -78.74 49.76
N ALA A 169 -54.04 -77.84 49.22
CA ALA A 169 -53.71 -77.03 48.04
C ALA A 169 -53.24 -75.63 48.46
N GLU A 170 -51.97 -75.50 48.84
CA GLU A 170 -51.34 -74.19 48.96
C GLU A 170 -50.70 -73.78 47.62
N GLY A 171 -51.25 -72.75 46.96
CA GLY A 171 -50.70 -72.18 45.73
C GLY A 171 -50.86 -73.02 44.45
N VAL A 172 -51.43 -74.22 44.54
CA VAL A 172 -51.61 -75.15 43.41
C VAL A 172 -53.09 -75.48 43.21
N ARG A 173 -53.58 -75.50 41.96
CA ARG A 173 -54.94 -75.98 41.67
C ARG A 173 -54.92 -77.51 41.60
N MET A 174 -55.63 -78.17 42.51
CA MET A 174 -55.79 -79.62 42.51
C MET A 174 -57.20 -80.02 42.07
N ASN A 175 -57.31 -81.12 41.32
CA ASN A 175 -58.60 -81.76 41.02
C ASN A 175 -58.48 -83.27 41.29
N CYS A 176 -59.32 -83.80 42.17
CA CYS A 176 -59.22 -85.18 42.65
C CYS A 176 -60.44 -86.04 42.25
N SER A 177 -60.19 -87.34 42.03
CA SER A 177 -61.20 -88.37 41.82
C SER A 177 -61.05 -89.46 42.87
N HIS A 178 -62.15 -89.78 43.57
CA HIS A 178 -62.18 -90.62 44.77
C HIS A 178 -63.12 -91.84 44.58
N PRO A 179 -62.65 -92.92 43.93
CA PRO A 179 -63.50 -94.05 43.57
C PRO A 179 -63.99 -94.88 44.76
N TYR A 180 -63.24 -94.90 45.88
CA TYR A 180 -63.55 -95.71 47.07
C TYR A 180 -63.70 -94.86 48.35
N GLY A 181 -63.89 -93.54 48.21
CA GLY A 181 -63.97 -92.57 49.32
C GLY A 181 -62.82 -91.55 49.31
N ASP A 182 -62.94 -90.49 50.09
CA ASP A 182 -62.02 -89.36 50.06
C ASP A 182 -60.59 -89.76 50.45
N PHE A 183 -59.65 -89.45 49.56
CA PHE A 183 -58.22 -89.78 49.67
C PHE A 183 -57.93 -91.27 49.96
N SER A 184 -58.84 -92.16 49.56
CA SER A 184 -58.70 -93.61 49.71
C SER A 184 -57.93 -94.25 48.56
N TYR A 185 -57.63 -95.54 48.67
CA TYR A 185 -56.94 -96.35 47.65
C TYR A 185 -57.42 -96.01 46.24
N ASN A 186 -56.50 -95.88 45.29
CA ASN A 186 -56.80 -95.55 43.91
C ASN A 186 -57.39 -94.15 43.67
N SER A 187 -57.49 -93.30 44.70
CA SER A 187 -57.75 -91.86 44.52
C SER A 187 -56.64 -91.23 43.67
N THR A 188 -57.03 -90.38 42.72
CA THR A 188 -56.09 -89.69 41.83
C THR A 188 -56.31 -88.19 41.89
N CYS A 189 -55.24 -87.42 42.11
CA CYS A 189 -55.27 -85.96 42.18
C CYS A 189 -54.34 -85.37 41.12
N VAL A 190 -54.88 -84.52 40.25
CA VAL A 190 -54.16 -83.84 39.17
C VAL A 190 -53.86 -82.41 39.58
N PHE A 191 -52.60 -82.00 39.47
CA PHE A 191 -52.11 -80.69 39.90
C PHE A 191 -51.78 -79.79 38.72
N ARG A 192 -52.22 -78.53 38.79
CA ARG A 192 -51.96 -77.47 37.80
C ARG A 192 -51.51 -76.19 38.50
N CYS A 193 -50.45 -75.58 37.98
CA CYS A 193 -49.98 -74.27 38.42
C CYS A 193 -50.79 -73.15 37.75
N GLN A 194 -50.76 -71.96 38.35
CA GLN A 194 -51.27 -70.75 37.72
C GLN A 194 -50.34 -70.31 36.59
N GLU A 195 -50.84 -69.45 35.70
CA GLU A 195 -50.05 -68.90 34.60
C GLU A 195 -48.80 -68.18 35.12
N GLY A 196 -47.65 -68.39 34.48
CA GLY A 196 -46.36 -67.84 34.92
C GLY A 196 -45.61 -68.66 35.97
N PHE A 197 -46.18 -69.78 36.43
CA PHE A 197 -45.54 -70.72 37.35
C PHE A 197 -45.43 -72.11 36.73
N GLU A 198 -44.26 -72.73 36.85
CA GLU A 198 -43.99 -74.09 36.40
C GLU A 198 -44.05 -75.08 37.56
N ARG A 199 -44.54 -76.28 37.27
CA ARG A 199 -44.70 -77.36 38.25
C ARG A 199 -43.39 -78.11 38.43
N GLN A 200 -42.84 -78.07 39.64
CA GLN A 200 -41.75 -78.93 40.10
C GLN A 200 -42.33 -80.16 40.81
N GLY A 201 -42.13 -81.35 40.22
CA GLY A 201 -42.62 -82.62 40.76
C GLY A 201 -43.76 -83.27 39.95
N ALA A 202 -44.38 -84.29 40.54
CA ALA A 202 -45.35 -85.13 39.87
C ALA A 202 -46.67 -84.38 39.59
N GLY A 203 -47.14 -84.42 38.33
CA GLY A 203 -48.40 -83.77 37.93
C GLY A 203 -49.67 -84.52 38.34
N THR A 204 -49.53 -85.77 38.76
CA THR A 204 -50.64 -86.61 39.21
C THR A 204 -50.16 -87.49 40.34
N LEU A 205 -50.88 -87.45 41.46
CA LEU A 205 -50.65 -88.32 42.60
C LEU A 205 -51.74 -89.37 42.68
N ARG A 206 -51.35 -90.61 43.01
CA ARG A 206 -52.28 -91.72 43.23
C ARG A 206 -52.07 -92.35 44.60
N CYS A 207 -53.15 -92.58 45.34
CA CYS A 207 -53.10 -93.26 46.63
C CYS A 207 -52.85 -94.77 46.42
N LEU A 208 -51.77 -95.27 47.00
CA LEU A 208 -51.31 -96.66 46.86
C LEU A 208 -51.85 -97.55 47.99
N ALA A 209 -51.78 -98.87 47.78
CA ALA A 209 -52.16 -99.85 48.80
C ALA A 209 -51.31 -99.77 50.08
N SER A 210 -50.15 -99.10 50.01
CA SER A 210 -49.23 -98.84 51.12
C SER A 210 -49.63 -97.68 52.04
N GLN A 211 -50.81 -97.07 51.85
CA GLN A 211 -51.24 -95.85 52.57
C GLN A 211 -50.38 -94.61 52.27
N GLN A 212 -49.65 -94.62 51.16
CA GLN A 212 -48.83 -93.49 50.72
C GLN A 212 -49.24 -93.04 49.34
N TRP A 213 -49.06 -91.75 49.07
CA TRP A 213 -49.15 -91.21 47.71
C TRP A 213 -47.98 -91.69 46.87
N SER A 214 -48.21 -91.77 45.56
CA SER A 214 -47.18 -92.18 44.60
C SER A 214 -45.95 -91.27 44.54
N ALA A 215 -46.07 -90.03 45.00
CA ALA A 215 -44.99 -89.05 45.15
C ALA A 215 -45.44 -87.93 46.10
N ASP A 216 -44.53 -87.02 46.45
CA ASP A 216 -44.82 -85.82 47.23
C ASP A 216 -45.63 -84.78 46.42
N PRO A 217 -46.40 -83.90 47.08
CA PRO A 217 -47.12 -82.80 46.41
C PRO A 217 -46.17 -81.90 45.60
N PRO A 218 -46.53 -81.55 44.35
CA PRO A 218 -45.68 -80.70 43.53
C PRO A 218 -45.70 -79.25 44.01
N ALA A 219 -44.59 -78.55 43.84
CA ALA A 219 -44.49 -77.11 44.08
C ALA A 219 -44.67 -76.34 42.76
N CYS A 220 -45.25 -75.14 42.83
CA CYS A 220 -45.30 -74.22 41.70
C CYS A 220 -44.25 -73.13 41.90
N THR A 221 -43.22 -73.11 41.05
CA THR A 221 -42.14 -72.11 41.07
C THR A 221 -42.32 -71.14 39.91
N ALA A 222 -42.11 -69.84 40.13
CA ALA A 222 -42.21 -68.86 39.06
C ALA A 222 -41.23 -69.17 37.92
N ILE A 223 -41.68 -69.04 36.68
CA ILE A 223 -40.85 -69.33 35.49
C ILE A 223 -39.70 -68.33 35.43
N THR A 224 -38.48 -68.81 35.22
CA THR A 224 -37.26 -67.99 35.17
C THR A 224 -36.98 -67.50 33.76
N CYS A 225 -36.76 -66.20 33.59
CA CYS A 225 -36.25 -65.62 32.35
C CYS A 225 -34.70 -65.60 32.34
N PRO A 226 -34.05 -65.48 31.16
CA PRO A 226 -32.61 -65.29 31.07
C PRO A 226 -32.13 -64.11 31.93
N VAL A 227 -31.00 -64.24 32.61
CA VAL A 227 -30.43 -63.14 33.41
C VAL A 227 -30.06 -61.99 32.49
N LEU A 228 -30.52 -60.78 32.81
CA LEU A 228 -30.16 -59.57 32.09
C LEU A 228 -28.96 -58.90 32.74
N SER A 229 -28.10 -58.31 31.92
CA SER A 229 -26.97 -57.46 32.34
C SER A 229 -27.17 -56.03 31.84
N ALA A 230 -26.55 -55.08 32.53
CA ALA A 230 -26.50 -53.71 32.04
C ALA A 230 -25.79 -53.65 30.67
N PRO A 231 -26.30 -52.85 29.72
CA PRO A 231 -25.62 -52.61 28.45
C PRO A 231 -24.31 -51.85 28.69
N ASP A 232 -23.38 -51.92 27.74
CA ASP A 232 -22.13 -51.15 27.83
C ASP A 232 -22.45 -49.65 27.97
N ARG A 233 -21.76 -48.96 28.88
CA ARG A 233 -22.05 -47.57 29.28
C ARG A 233 -23.50 -47.33 29.75
N GLY A 234 -24.18 -48.37 30.25
CA GLY A 234 -25.51 -48.27 30.83
C GLY A 234 -25.62 -48.85 32.24
N GLU A 235 -26.79 -48.69 32.82
CA GLU A 235 -27.17 -49.16 34.14
C GLU A 235 -28.46 -49.98 34.03
N LEU A 236 -28.59 -50.98 34.91
CA LEU A 236 -29.74 -51.88 34.99
C LEU A 236 -30.32 -51.83 36.40
N ARG A 237 -31.62 -51.57 36.51
CA ARG A 237 -32.36 -51.61 37.77
C ARG A 237 -33.55 -52.55 37.63
N CYS A 238 -33.54 -53.65 38.38
CA CYS A 238 -34.61 -54.64 38.33
C CYS A 238 -35.42 -54.66 39.63
N SER A 239 -36.72 -54.87 39.50
CA SER A 239 -37.66 -55.17 40.59
C SER A 239 -38.17 -56.60 40.41
N HIS A 240 -37.90 -57.46 41.39
CA HIS A 240 -38.21 -58.89 41.36
C HIS A 240 -39.38 -59.20 42.31
N LEU A 241 -40.49 -59.72 41.79
CA LEU A 241 -41.68 -59.99 42.59
C LEU A 241 -41.69 -61.41 43.20
N HIS A 242 -41.26 -62.41 42.42
CA HIS A 242 -41.34 -63.83 42.78
C HIS A 242 -39.96 -64.53 42.79
N GLY A 243 -38.88 -63.75 42.91
CA GLY A 243 -37.49 -64.21 42.85
C GLY A 243 -36.70 -63.58 41.69
N ASP A 244 -35.38 -63.70 41.73
CA ASP A 244 -34.49 -63.03 40.78
C ASP A 244 -34.74 -63.49 39.34
N PHE A 245 -35.04 -62.53 38.47
CA PHE A 245 -35.33 -62.73 37.04
C PHE A 245 -36.47 -63.73 36.76
N THR A 246 -37.46 -63.87 37.66
CA THR A 246 -38.64 -64.72 37.43
C THR A 246 -39.85 -63.93 36.91
N PHE A 247 -40.90 -64.64 36.48
CA PHE A 247 -42.16 -64.09 35.98
C PHE A 247 -42.66 -62.91 36.83
N GLY A 248 -42.98 -61.79 36.16
CA GLY A 248 -43.36 -60.54 36.81
C GLY A 248 -42.18 -59.66 37.27
N SER A 249 -40.94 -60.07 37.01
CA SER A 249 -39.78 -59.17 37.13
C SER A 249 -39.82 -58.09 36.05
N THR A 250 -39.57 -56.84 36.45
CA THR A 250 -39.42 -55.69 35.54
C THR A 250 -38.02 -55.11 35.70
N CYS A 251 -37.31 -54.93 34.59
CA CYS A 251 -35.97 -54.37 34.55
C CYS A 251 -35.97 -53.10 33.71
N ALA A 252 -35.56 -51.98 34.32
CA ALA A 252 -35.40 -50.68 33.68
C ALA A 252 -33.93 -50.43 33.32
N PHE A 253 -33.72 -49.83 32.16
CA PHE A 253 -32.42 -49.52 31.58
C PHE A 253 -32.23 -48.01 31.50
N SER A 254 -31.03 -47.54 31.83
CA SER A 254 -30.63 -46.15 31.65
C SER A 254 -29.20 -46.07 31.13
N CYS A 255 -28.85 -45.00 30.43
CA CYS A 255 -27.51 -44.79 29.91
C CYS A 255 -26.72 -43.78 30.76
N GLN A 256 -25.39 -43.93 30.78
CA GLN A 256 -24.50 -42.93 31.36
C GLN A 256 -24.61 -41.61 30.59
N MET A 257 -24.24 -40.52 31.25
CA MET A 257 -24.26 -39.18 30.65
C MET A 257 -23.49 -39.16 29.31
N GLY A 258 -24.11 -38.58 28.28
CA GLY A 258 -23.55 -38.51 26.92
C GLY A 258 -23.87 -39.70 26.02
N PHE A 259 -24.65 -40.67 26.50
CA PHE A 259 -25.15 -41.80 25.72
C PHE A 259 -26.68 -41.82 25.75
N ALA A 260 -27.30 -42.09 24.60
CA ALA A 260 -28.74 -42.22 24.45
C ALA A 260 -29.14 -43.70 24.39
N LEU A 261 -30.30 -44.02 24.98
CA LEU A 261 -30.85 -45.37 24.97
C LEU A 261 -31.57 -45.63 23.63
N THR A 262 -31.07 -46.59 22.86
CA THR A 262 -31.70 -47.10 21.65
C THR A 262 -32.42 -48.41 21.98
N GLY A 263 -33.75 -48.38 22.05
CA GLY A 263 -34.61 -49.52 22.42
C GLY A 263 -35.69 -49.11 23.43
N SER A 264 -36.35 -50.07 24.09
CA SER A 264 -37.29 -49.74 25.17
C SER A 264 -36.58 -49.58 26.51
N GLU A 265 -37.09 -48.65 27.31
CA GLU A 265 -36.57 -48.30 28.64
C GLU A 265 -36.80 -49.38 29.70
N SER A 266 -37.76 -50.28 29.49
CA SER A 266 -38.05 -51.37 30.39
C SER A 266 -38.29 -52.68 29.64
N ARG A 267 -38.05 -53.78 30.37
CA ARG A 267 -38.31 -55.15 29.94
C ARG A 267 -39.02 -55.88 31.07
N ASP A 268 -39.97 -56.74 30.71
CA ASP A 268 -40.78 -57.53 31.66
C ASP A 268 -40.60 -59.02 31.38
N CYS A 269 -40.43 -59.82 32.44
CA CYS A 269 -40.33 -61.27 32.33
C CYS A 269 -41.72 -61.88 32.17
N THR A 270 -41.97 -62.47 31.00
CA THR A 270 -43.29 -63.02 30.62
C THR A 270 -43.51 -64.43 31.13
N ALA A 271 -44.77 -64.89 31.11
CA ALA A 271 -45.15 -66.24 31.50
C ALA A 271 -44.55 -67.34 30.60
N THR A 272 -43.89 -66.97 29.49
CA THR A 272 -43.21 -67.90 28.59
C THR A 272 -41.73 -68.09 28.93
N GLY A 273 -41.21 -67.39 29.94
CA GLY A 273 -39.78 -67.40 30.28
C GLY A 273 -38.93 -66.55 29.34
N THR A 274 -39.53 -65.61 28.63
CA THR A 274 -38.83 -64.64 27.76
C THR A 274 -39.08 -63.21 28.20
N TRP A 275 -38.11 -62.33 27.99
CA TRP A 275 -38.28 -60.90 28.18
C TRP A 275 -39.05 -60.27 27.02
N THR A 276 -39.80 -59.22 27.30
CA THR A 276 -40.49 -58.44 26.26
C THR A 276 -39.47 -57.75 25.35
N GLY A 277 -39.31 -58.18 24.09
CA GLY A 277 -38.43 -57.56 23.08
C GLY A 277 -36.91 -57.65 23.35
N ASP A 278 -36.10 -56.98 22.52
CA ASP A 278 -34.63 -57.13 22.50
C ASP A 278 -33.88 -56.24 23.50
N ALA A 279 -32.70 -56.65 24.00
CA ALA A 279 -31.92 -55.81 24.92
C ALA A 279 -31.57 -54.43 24.31
N PRO A 280 -31.84 -53.29 24.99
CA PRO A 280 -31.53 -51.96 24.48
C PRO A 280 -30.02 -51.70 24.51
N ARG A 281 -29.57 -50.71 23.74
CA ARG A 281 -28.15 -50.31 23.65
C ARG A 281 -27.98 -48.84 24.03
N CYS A 282 -26.83 -48.49 24.57
CA CYS A 282 -26.44 -47.11 24.81
C CYS A 282 -25.48 -46.65 23.72
N GLU A 283 -25.92 -45.70 22.91
CA GLU A 283 -25.13 -45.16 21.80
C GLU A 283 -24.70 -43.73 22.13
N ALA A 284 -23.45 -43.38 21.83
CA ALA A 284 -22.95 -42.03 22.11
C ALA A 284 -23.76 -41.00 21.33
N ILE A 285 -24.16 -39.92 22.00
CA ILE A 285 -24.96 -38.86 21.37
C ILE A 285 -24.10 -38.15 20.31
N ALA A 286 -24.60 -38.09 19.08
CA ALA A 286 -23.93 -37.44 17.97
C ALA A 286 -24.21 -35.93 17.94
N CYS A 287 -23.17 -35.13 17.70
CA CYS A 287 -23.29 -33.72 17.38
C CYS A 287 -23.40 -33.50 15.86
N PRO A 288 -23.88 -32.32 15.41
CA PRO A 288 -23.86 -31.96 13.99
C PRO A 288 -22.45 -32.12 13.38
N VAL A 289 -22.36 -32.69 12.18
CA VAL A 289 -21.07 -32.87 11.50
C VAL A 289 -20.43 -31.51 11.23
N LEU A 290 -19.15 -31.36 11.61
CA LEU A 290 -18.37 -30.15 11.34
C LEU A 290 -17.61 -30.30 10.02
N ASN A 291 -17.61 -29.23 9.22
CA ASN A 291 -16.88 -29.17 7.95
C ASN A 291 -15.62 -28.31 8.09
N THR A 292 -14.62 -28.57 7.24
CA THR A 292 -13.44 -27.71 7.12
C THR A 292 -13.82 -26.31 6.65
N PRO A 293 -13.44 -25.23 7.38
CA PRO A 293 -13.64 -23.86 6.90
C PRO A 293 -12.88 -23.59 5.60
N ASP A 294 -13.41 -22.73 4.73
CA ASP A 294 -12.67 -22.25 3.57
C ASP A 294 -11.39 -21.54 4.02
N GLN A 295 -10.27 -21.77 3.32
CA GLN A 295 -8.93 -21.33 3.71
C GLN A 295 -8.51 -21.75 5.14
N GLY A 296 -9.11 -22.83 5.67
CA GLY A 296 -8.84 -23.37 6.99
C GLY A 296 -8.44 -24.85 6.99
N LYS A 297 -8.22 -25.37 8.19
CA LYS A 297 -7.98 -26.79 8.49
C LYS A 297 -8.77 -27.18 9.72
N LEU A 298 -9.32 -28.39 9.69
CA LEU A 298 -10.05 -29.02 10.79
C LEU A 298 -9.31 -30.28 11.21
N ASN A 299 -8.99 -30.39 12.50
CA ASN A 299 -8.41 -31.59 13.08
C ASN A 299 -9.26 -32.05 14.26
N CYS A 300 -9.84 -33.25 14.16
CA CYS A 300 -10.73 -33.78 15.18
C CYS A 300 -10.17 -35.06 15.82
N SER A 301 -10.46 -35.21 17.10
CA SER A 301 -10.21 -36.42 17.87
C SER A 301 -11.55 -37.00 18.33
N HIS A 302 -11.84 -38.24 17.94
CA HIS A 302 -13.12 -38.91 18.17
C HIS A 302 -12.94 -40.06 19.15
N LEU A 303 -13.52 -39.96 20.35
CA LEU A 303 -13.34 -40.95 21.41
C LEU A 303 -14.39 -42.07 21.37
N HIS A 304 -15.63 -41.72 21.01
CA HIS A 304 -16.80 -42.61 21.06
C HIS A 304 -17.53 -42.76 19.72
N GLY A 305 -16.87 -42.38 18.62
CA GLY A 305 -17.43 -42.35 17.27
C GLY A 305 -17.30 -40.97 16.63
N ASP A 306 -17.45 -40.90 15.31
CA ASP A 306 -17.29 -39.67 14.53
C ASP A 306 -18.30 -38.61 14.99
N PHE A 307 -17.77 -37.46 15.40
CA PHE A 307 -18.54 -36.32 15.93
C PHE A 307 -19.50 -36.68 17.08
N ALA A 308 -19.20 -37.74 17.84
CA ALA A 308 -19.96 -38.15 19.02
C ALA A 308 -19.49 -37.44 20.30
N PHE A 309 -20.27 -37.56 21.38
CA PHE A 309 -19.98 -37.02 22.71
C PHE A 309 -18.50 -37.21 23.11
N GLY A 310 -17.87 -36.12 23.55
CA GLY A 310 -16.44 -36.08 23.90
C GLY A 310 -15.50 -35.91 22.69
N SER A 311 -16.01 -35.77 21.46
CA SER A 311 -15.19 -35.37 20.32
C SER A 311 -14.67 -33.94 20.52
N MET A 312 -13.38 -33.74 20.27
CA MET A 312 -12.74 -32.42 20.31
C MET A 312 -12.17 -32.09 18.93
N CYS A 313 -12.58 -30.96 18.38
CA CYS A 313 -12.17 -30.47 17.07
C CYS A 313 -11.47 -29.12 17.18
N ALA A 314 -10.25 -29.04 16.63
CA ALA A 314 -9.43 -27.85 16.57
C ALA A 314 -9.42 -27.27 15.16
N PHE A 315 -9.62 -25.95 15.06
CA PHE A 315 -9.66 -25.18 13.82
C PHE A 315 -8.42 -24.29 13.71
N SER A 316 -7.87 -24.20 12.50
CA SER A 316 -6.77 -23.26 12.20
C SER A 316 -6.93 -22.68 10.80
N CYS A 317 -6.47 -21.45 10.61
CA CYS A 317 -6.51 -20.78 9.31
C CYS A 317 -5.17 -20.89 8.58
N GLN A 318 -5.21 -20.82 7.25
CA GLN A 318 -4.01 -20.70 6.42
C GLN A 318 -3.36 -19.32 6.63
N MET A 319 -2.10 -19.18 6.21
CA MET A 319 -1.36 -17.92 6.32
C MET A 319 -2.11 -16.79 5.61
N GLY A 320 -2.22 -15.62 6.26
CA GLY A 320 -2.93 -14.47 5.73
C GLY A 320 -4.43 -14.42 6.08
N PHE A 321 -4.93 -15.41 6.82
CA PHE A 321 -6.29 -15.46 7.33
C PHE A 321 -6.29 -15.57 8.86
N VAL A 322 -7.25 -14.92 9.51
CA VAL A 322 -7.47 -14.96 10.95
C VAL A 322 -8.73 -15.76 11.28
N LEU A 323 -8.66 -16.54 12.36
CA LEU A 323 -9.79 -17.35 12.83
C LEU A 323 -10.78 -16.48 13.59
N MET A 324 -12.01 -16.41 13.09
CA MET A 324 -13.14 -15.72 13.70
C MET A 324 -14.05 -16.74 14.38
N GLY A 325 -13.97 -16.81 15.71
CA GLY A 325 -14.71 -17.75 16.54
C GLY A 325 -13.80 -18.55 17.48
N SER A 326 -14.30 -19.66 17.99
CA SER A 326 -13.56 -20.51 18.93
C SER A 326 -12.61 -21.45 18.20
N GLU A 327 -11.35 -21.54 18.65
CA GLU A 327 -10.35 -22.45 18.10
C GLU A 327 -10.70 -23.92 18.34
N ASN A 328 -11.28 -24.23 19.49
CA ASN A 328 -11.60 -25.59 19.90
C ASN A 328 -13.09 -25.73 20.18
N LEU A 329 -13.72 -26.74 19.60
CA LEU A 329 -15.10 -27.14 19.88
C LEU A 329 -15.13 -28.55 20.47
N GLU A 330 -15.98 -28.73 21.48
CA GLU A 330 -16.21 -30.03 22.13
C GLU A 330 -17.68 -30.45 21.96
N CYS A 331 -17.91 -31.72 21.63
CA CYS A 331 -19.26 -32.26 21.50
C CYS A 331 -19.82 -32.61 22.89
N MET A 332 -20.85 -31.89 23.31
CA MET A 332 -21.46 -32.03 24.63
C MET A 332 -22.47 -33.17 24.71
N ALA A 333 -22.79 -33.60 25.93
CA ALA A 333 -23.80 -34.64 26.20
C ALA A 333 -25.23 -34.26 25.76
N THR A 334 -25.45 -32.99 25.40
CA THR A 334 -26.71 -32.50 24.83
C THR A 334 -26.85 -32.76 23.33
N GLY A 335 -25.78 -33.19 22.66
CA GLY A 335 -25.73 -33.32 21.19
C GLY A 335 -25.42 -32.02 20.46
N ASN A 336 -24.99 -30.97 21.17
CA ASN A 336 -24.52 -29.72 20.57
C ASN A 336 -23.03 -29.51 20.85
N TRP A 337 -22.37 -28.80 19.95
CA TRP A 337 -21.03 -28.28 20.18
C TRP A 337 -21.04 -27.14 21.20
N THR A 338 -19.90 -26.92 21.87
CA THR A 338 -19.69 -25.81 22.81
C THR A 338 -19.85 -24.41 22.19
N GLY A 339 -19.86 -24.32 20.86
CA GLY A 339 -20.09 -23.08 20.12
C GLY A 339 -20.31 -23.35 18.62
N ASP A 340 -20.54 -22.28 17.87
CA ASP A 340 -20.69 -22.34 16.42
C ASP A 340 -19.34 -22.58 15.71
N ALA A 341 -19.39 -23.18 14.52
CA ALA A 341 -18.21 -23.40 13.70
C ALA A 341 -17.54 -22.05 13.33
N PRO A 342 -16.23 -21.87 13.59
CA PRO A 342 -15.52 -20.64 13.27
C PRO A 342 -15.29 -20.50 11.76
N ARG A 343 -14.98 -19.28 11.33
CA ARG A 343 -14.65 -18.97 9.93
C ARG A 343 -13.30 -18.30 9.81
N CYS A 344 -12.62 -18.51 8.69
CA CYS A 344 -11.36 -17.84 8.38
C CYS A 344 -11.64 -16.60 7.52
N GLU A 345 -11.24 -15.43 8.01
CA GLU A 345 -11.37 -14.16 7.27
C GLU A 345 -9.99 -13.65 6.88
N ALA A 346 -9.85 -13.08 5.69
CA ALA A 346 -8.57 -12.54 5.24
C ALA A 346 -8.17 -11.34 6.12
N ILE A 347 -6.89 -11.27 6.50
CA ILE A 347 -6.37 -10.19 7.35
C ILE A 347 -6.49 -8.86 6.61
N THR A 348 -7.06 -7.85 7.27
CA THR A 348 -7.25 -6.52 6.71
C THR A 348 -6.02 -5.64 6.94
N CYS A 349 -5.62 -4.89 5.92
CA CYS A 349 -4.64 -3.83 6.05
C CYS A 349 -5.33 -2.45 6.17
N PRO A 350 -4.64 -1.41 6.67
CA PRO A 350 -5.17 -0.05 6.68
C PRO A 350 -5.61 0.38 5.27
N VAL A 351 -6.79 0.99 5.15
CA VAL A 351 -7.30 1.47 3.86
C VAL A 351 -6.33 2.50 3.27
N LEU A 352 -5.96 2.33 2.00
CA LEU A 352 -5.12 3.27 1.27
C LEU A 352 -5.99 4.25 0.48
N SER A 353 -5.53 5.50 0.40
CA SER A 353 -6.12 6.55 -0.43
C SER A 353 -5.10 7.04 -1.46
N ALA A 354 -5.59 7.57 -2.58
CA ALA A 354 -4.72 8.22 -3.55
C ALA A 354 -3.97 9.39 -2.91
N PRO A 355 -2.66 9.55 -3.16
CA PRO A 355 -1.91 10.72 -2.72
C PRO A 355 -2.42 11.97 -3.44
N ASP A 356 -2.21 13.15 -2.85
CA ASP A 356 -2.56 14.42 -3.50
C ASP A 356 -1.84 14.53 -4.85
N GLN A 357 -2.56 14.98 -5.89
CA GLN A 357 -2.10 14.99 -7.29
C GLN A 357 -1.67 13.61 -7.84
N GLY A 358 -2.23 12.52 -7.29
CA GLY A 358 -1.99 11.16 -7.75
C GLY A 358 -3.25 10.31 -7.87
N GLU A 359 -3.06 9.12 -8.41
CA GLU A 359 -4.10 8.12 -8.65
C GLU A 359 -3.73 6.80 -7.98
N LEU A 360 -4.75 6.07 -7.52
CA LEU A 360 -4.64 4.78 -6.85
C LEU A 360 -5.45 3.75 -7.62
N ASN A 361 -4.80 2.65 -8.00
CA ASN A 361 -5.47 1.50 -8.60
C ASN A 361 -5.14 0.24 -7.79
N CYS A 362 -6.16 -0.40 -7.23
CA CYS A 362 -5.99 -1.58 -6.39
C CYS A 362 -6.66 -2.82 -7.00
N SER A 363 -5.98 -3.95 -6.91
CA SER A 363 -6.53 -5.28 -7.19
C SER A 363 -6.75 -6.02 -5.87
N HIS A 364 -8.01 -6.36 -5.59
CA HIS A 364 -8.44 -7.04 -4.36
C HIS A 364 -8.84 -8.48 -4.66
N ILE A 365 -8.17 -9.45 -4.02
CA ILE A 365 -8.41 -10.88 -4.25
C ILE A 365 -9.43 -11.44 -3.25
N HIS A 366 -9.28 -11.11 -1.96
CA HIS A 366 -10.06 -11.66 -0.86
C HIS A 366 -10.95 -10.60 -0.17
N GLY A 367 -11.25 -9.50 -0.86
CA GLY A 367 -11.99 -8.34 -0.33
C GLY A 367 -11.14 -7.06 -0.27
N ASP A 368 -11.80 -5.93 -0.01
CA ASP A 368 -11.16 -4.61 -0.08
C ASP A 368 -10.06 -4.46 0.97
N PHE A 369 -8.84 -4.15 0.50
CA PHE A 369 -7.64 -3.95 1.31
C PHE A 369 -7.29 -5.12 2.24
N THR A 370 -7.59 -6.36 1.86
CA THR A 370 -7.20 -7.58 2.59
C THR A 370 -5.91 -8.19 2.07
N PHE A 371 -5.38 -9.20 2.78
CA PHE A 371 -4.18 -9.95 2.43
C PHE A 371 -4.11 -10.31 0.93
N GLY A 372 -2.96 -10.04 0.31
CA GLY A 372 -2.75 -10.22 -1.13
C GLY A 372 -3.32 -9.09 -2.01
N SER A 373 -3.96 -8.07 -1.44
CA SER A 373 -4.31 -6.86 -2.18
C SER A 373 -3.04 -6.14 -2.62
N VAL A 374 -2.99 -5.74 -3.90
CA VAL A 374 -1.88 -4.97 -4.48
C VAL A 374 -2.45 -3.64 -5.00
N CYS A 375 -1.86 -2.54 -4.54
CA CYS A 375 -2.24 -1.20 -4.92
C CYS A 375 -1.08 -0.49 -5.61
N ALA A 376 -1.29 -0.08 -6.86
CA ALA A 376 -0.34 0.68 -7.67
C ALA A 376 -0.68 2.17 -7.62
N PHE A 377 0.38 2.99 -7.56
CA PHE A 377 0.30 4.44 -7.44
C PHE A 377 0.90 5.11 -8.66
N SER A 378 0.27 6.17 -9.12
CA SER A 378 0.80 7.03 -10.18
C SER A 378 0.53 8.49 -9.88
N CYS A 379 1.32 9.39 -10.46
CA CYS A 379 1.15 10.83 -10.29
C CYS A 379 0.58 11.44 -11.57
N GLN A 380 -0.18 12.52 -11.40
CA GLN A 380 -0.65 13.32 -12.51
C GLN A 380 0.53 13.98 -13.24
N MET A 381 0.30 14.38 -14.49
CA MET A 381 1.33 15.02 -15.32
C MET A 381 1.95 16.23 -14.60
N GLY A 382 3.28 16.29 -14.60
CA GLY A 382 4.04 17.36 -13.93
C GLY A 382 4.42 17.09 -12.47
N PHE A 383 4.02 15.92 -11.94
CA PHE A 383 4.41 15.44 -10.61
C PHE A 383 5.16 14.11 -10.71
N ALA A 384 6.22 13.97 -9.91
CA ALA A 384 7.00 12.75 -9.79
C ALA A 384 6.60 11.96 -8.55
N LEU A 385 6.51 10.63 -8.70
CA LEU A 385 6.21 9.73 -7.59
C LEU A 385 7.44 9.54 -6.71
N MET A 386 7.32 9.87 -5.43
CA MET A 386 8.34 9.65 -4.42
C MET A 386 7.86 8.54 -3.47
N GLY A 387 8.62 7.45 -3.35
CA GLY A 387 8.26 6.28 -2.53
C GLY A 387 8.06 5.03 -3.38
N SER A 388 7.24 4.09 -2.90
CA SER A 388 7.00 2.82 -3.61
C SER A 388 5.92 2.95 -4.69
N GLU A 389 6.19 2.43 -5.89
CA GLU A 389 5.26 2.41 -7.03
C GLU A 389 4.04 1.50 -6.82
N SER A 390 4.23 0.45 -6.02
CA SER A 390 3.17 -0.47 -5.63
C SER A 390 3.36 -0.92 -4.19
N ARG A 391 2.26 -1.18 -3.50
CA ARG A 391 2.25 -1.74 -2.14
C ARG A 391 1.36 -2.96 -2.08
N GLU A 392 1.76 -3.96 -1.32
CA GLU A 392 1.04 -5.23 -1.15
C GLU A 392 0.66 -5.44 0.33
N CYS A 393 -0.57 -5.89 0.59
CA CYS A 393 -1.05 -6.20 1.92
C CYS A 393 -0.54 -7.57 2.38
N THR A 394 0.27 -7.57 3.43
CA THR A 394 0.96 -8.76 3.94
C THR A 394 0.11 -9.56 4.94
N ALA A 395 0.54 -10.79 5.24
CA ALA A 395 -0.11 -11.66 6.22
C ALA A 395 -0.04 -11.13 7.66
N THR A 396 0.68 -10.03 7.91
CA THR A 396 0.72 -9.35 9.21
C THR A 396 -0.23 -8.15 9.29
N GLY A 397 -1.00 -7.88 8.24
CA GLY A 397 -1.92 -6.73 8.20
C GLY A 397 -1.22 -5.40 7.95
N THR A 398 -0.03 -5.42 7.35
CA THR A 398 0.75 -4.23 7.02
C THR A 398 1.03 -4.16 5.52
N TRP A 399 1.15 -2.95 4.98
CA TRP A 399 1.56 -2.73 3.60
C TRP A 399 3.07 -2.78 3.43
N THR A 400 3.53 -3.41 2.36
CA THR A 400 4.94 -3.35 1.95
C THR A 400 5.34 -1.95 1.48
N GLY A 401 6.65 -1.67 1.49
CA GLY A 401 7.21 -0.41 0.96
C GLY A 401 6.82 0.86 1.72
N ASP A 402 7.37 1.97 1.25
CA ASP A 402 7.16 3.30 1.81
C ASP A 402 5.91 3.96 1.22
N ALA A 403 5.23 4.80 2.00
CA ALA A 403 4.05 5.53 1.56
C ALA A 403 4.41 6.51 0.43
N PRO A 404 3.80 6.39 -0.77
CA PRO A 404 4.12 7.26 -1.88
C PRO A 404 3.48 8.63 -1.75
N HIS A 405 4.15 9.65 -2.26
CA HIS A 405 3.64 11.02 -2.40
C HIS A 405 4.09 11.62 -3.73
N CYS A 406 3.22 12.42 -4.34
CA CYS A 406 3.53 13.10 -5.60
C CYS A 406 4.14 14.47 -5.31
N LYS A 407 5.32 14.73 -5.88
CA LYS A 407 6.03 16.01 -5.74
C LYS A 407 6.14 16.68 -7.11
N ALA A 408 5.80 17.96 -7.18
CA ALA A 408 5.92 18.73 -8.43
C ALA A 408 7.36 18.69 -8.95
N ILE A 409 7.51 18.46 -10.25
CA ILE A 409 8.82 18.34 -10.90
C ILE A 409 9.51 19.71 -10.87
N THR A 410 10.76 19.75 -10.44
CA THR A 410 11.55 20.98 -10.29
C THR A 410 12.27 21.33 -11.59
N CYS A 411 12.16 22.57 -12.04
CA CYS A 411 12.98 23.15 -13.09
C CYS A 411 14.26 23.79 -12.51
N PRO A 412 15.29 24.04 -13.33
CA PRO A 412 16.46 24.81 -12.91
C PRO A 412 16.07 26.18 -12.35
N VAL A 413 16.72 26.63 -11.29
CA VAL A 413 16.46 27.96 -10.69
C VAL A 413 16.85 29.04 -11.71
N LEU A 414 15.93 29.98 -11.95
CA LEU A 414 16.18 31.15 -12.81
C LEU A 414 16.65 32.34 -11.97
N SER A 415 17.53 33.15 -12.55
CA SER A 415 18.00 34.41 -11.98
C SER A 415 17.77 35.55 -12.97
N ALA A 416 17.60 36.77 -12.45
CA ALA A 416 17.46 37.95 -13.28
C ALA A 416 18.72 38.15 -14.16
N PRO A 417 18.56 38.47 -15.46
CA PRO A 417 19.67 38.82 -16.32
C PRO A 417 20.28 40.17 -15.90
N ASP A 418 21.52 40.44 -16.32
CA ASP A 418 22.18 41.70 -16.02
C ASP A 418 21.35 42.89 -16.55
N GLN A 419 21.19 43.94 -15.75
CA GLN A 419 20.30 45.09 -16.00
C GLN A 419 18.82 44.71 -16.23
N GLY A 420 18.41 43.53 -15.77
CA GLY A 420 17.03 43.05 -15.80
C GLY A 420 16.45 42.74 -14.44
N GLU A 421 15.15 42.47 -14.43
CA GLU A 421 14.36 42.07 -13.27
C GLU A 421 13.63 40.76 -13.59
N LEU A 422 13.40 39.95 -12.57
CA LEU A 422 12.72 38.66 -12.67
C LEU A 422 11.58 38.64 -11.67
N ASN A 423 10.36 38.42 -12.16
CA ASN A 423 9.18 38.23 -11.34
C ASN A 423 8.59 36.85 -11.60
N CYS A 424 8.59 36.00 -10.58
CA CYS A 424 8.11 34.63 -10.68
C CYS A 424 6.86 34.40 -9.84
N SER A 425 5.96 33.59 -10.37
CA SER A 425 4.79 33.06 -9.69
C SER A 425 4.93 31.54 -9.58
N HIS A 426 4.86 31.03 -8.35
CA HIS A 426 5.16 29.63 -8.01
C HIS A 426 3.89 28.95 -7.51
N LEU A 427 3.24 28.15 -8.36
CA LEU A 427 1.96 27.52 -8.01
C LEU A 427 2.12 26.32 -7.06
N HIS A 428 3.15 25.50 -7.29
CA HIS A 428 3.39 24.24 -6.57
C HIS A 428 4.76 24.23 -5.86
N GLY A 429 5.28 25.40 -5.50
CA GLY A 429 6.60 25.59 -4.90
C GLY A 429 7.63 26.24 -5.83
N ASP A 430 8.75 26.66 -5.27
CA ASP A 430 9.75 27.47 -5.98
C ASP A 430 10.32 26.73 -7.19
N PHE A 431 10.17 27.34 -8.36
CA PHE A 431 10.65 26.84 -9.66
C PHE A 431 10.19 25.41 -9.99
N THR A 432 8.98 25.01 -9.57
CA THR A 432 8.37 23.72 -9.92
C THR A 432 7.37 23.83 -11.07
N PHE A 433 6.90 22.70 -11.59
CA PHE A 433 5.92 22.59 -12.67
C PHE A 433 4.77 23.61 -12.55
N GLY A 434 4.49 24.32 -13.64
CA GLY A 434 3.49 25.40 -13.68
C GLY A 434 3.98 26.74 -13.13
N SER A 435 5.21 26.84 -12.62
CA SER A 435 5.82 28.14 -12.28
C SER A 435 5.96 28.99 -13.54
N THR A 436 5.53 30.24 -13.46
CA THR A 436 5.65 31.21 -14.56
C THR A 436 6.52 32.38 -14.12
N CYS A 437 7.57 32.66 -14.87
CA CYS A 437 8.54 33.72 -14.61
C CYS A 437 8.56 34.71 -15.78
N VAL A 438 8.38 35.98 -15.46
CA VAL A 438 8.36 37.09 -16.42
C VAL A 438 9.61 37.93 -16.23
N PHE A 439 10.32 38.18 -17.33
CA PHE A 439 11.52 38.99 -17.37
C PHE A 439 11.20 40.40 -17.87
N SER A 440 11.79 41.40 -17.24
CA SER A 440 11.74 42.80 -17.67
C SER A 440 13.13 43.42 -17.62
N CYS A 441 13.36 44.47 -18.41
CA CYS A 441 14.62 45.20 -18.40
C CYS A 441 14.46 46.54 -17.68
N GLN A 442 15.54 46.99 -17.04
CA GLN A 442 15.60 48.32 -16.44
C GLN A 442 15.54 49.40 -17.52
N SER A 443 15.15 50.61 -17.12
CA SER A 443 15.03 51.78 -18.00
C SER A 443 16.30 51.99 -18.84
N GLY A 444 16.16 52.08 -20.16
CA GLY A 444 17.29 52.26 -21.09
C GLY A 444 17.85 50.96 -21.67
N PHE A 445 17.24 49.81 -21.35
CA PHE A 445 17.52 48.51 -21.92
C PHE A 445 16.27 47.88 -22.53
N VAL A 446 16.43 47.09 -23.59
CA VAL A 446 15.36 46.36 -24.28
C VAL A 446 15.59 44.86 -24.17
N LEU A 447 14.52 44.11 -23.89
CA LEU A 447 14.55 42.67 -23.73
C LEU A 447 14.71 41.98 -25.09
N THR A 448 15.71 41.11 -25.21
CA THR A 448 15.97 40.28 -26.39
C THR A 448 15.79 38.81 -26.01
N GLY A 449 14.66 38.20 -26.40
CA GLY A 449 14.32 36.82 -26.08
C GLY A 449 12.84 36.66 -25.78
N LEU A 450 12.46 35.51 -25.20
CA LEU A 450 11.10 35.25 -24.73
C LEU A 450 10.88 36.01 -23.40
N GLU A 451 9.74 36.69 -23.27
CA GLU A 451 9.44 37.49 -22.08
C GLU A 451 8.97 36.63 -20.89
N SER A 452 8.18 35.60 -21.17
CA SER A 452 7.55 34.75 -20.15
C SER A 452 7.96 33.30 -20.33
N HIS A 453 8.46 32.69 -19.26
CA HIS A 453 8.91 31.31 -19.20
C HIS A 453 8.03 30.50 -18.26
N GLU A 454 7.66 29.29 -18.69
CA GLU A 454 6.87 28.36 -17.89
C GLU A 454 7.66 27.06 -17.62
N CYS A 455 7.59 26.56 -16.39
CA CYS A 455 8.21 25.29 -16.02
C CYS A 455 7.33 24.12 -16.47
N THR A 456 7.85 23.32 -17.41
CA THR A 456 7.11 22.23 -18.06
C THR A 456 7.15 20.92 -17.27
N ALA A 457 6.29 19.97 -17.62
CA ALA A 457 6.20 18.66 -16.98
C ALA A 457 7.46 17.78 -17.15
N THR A 458 8.38 18.17 -18.02
CA THR A 458 9.68 17.50 -18.21
C THR A 458 10.78 18.07 -17.31
N GLY A 459 10.49 19.10 -16.50
CA GLY A 459 11.48 19.77 -15.66
C GLY A 459 12.37 20.77 -16.41
N THR A 460 11.90 21.28 -17.55
CA THR A 460 12.61 22.27 -18.37
C THR A 460 11.76 23.54 -18.55
N TRP A 461 12.41 24.69 -18.69
CA TRP A 461 11.73 25.95 -19.05
C TRP A 461 11.39 25.98 -20.54
N THR A 462 10.34 26.72 -20.91
CA THR A 462 9.90 26.92 -22.31
C THR A 462 10.91 27.66 -23.19
N GLY A 463 11.94 28.28 -22.62
CA GLY A 463 13.01 28.95 -23.35
C GLY A 463 14.21 29.29 -22.44
N ASP A 464 15.28 29.79 -23.06
CA ASP A 464 16.50 30.24 -22.38
C ASP A 464 16.37 31.66 -21.83
N ILE A 465 17.17 32.00 -20.80
CA ILE A 465 17.14 33.31 -20.13
C ILE A 465 17.38 34.45 -21.16
N PRO A 466 16.47 35.44 -21.25
CA PRO A 466 16.59 36.55 -22.19
C PRO A 466 17.68 37.56 -21.78
N LEU A 467 18.14 38.36 -22.74
CA LEU A 467 19.20 39.36 -22.53
C LEU A 467 18.63 40.79 -22.55
N CYS A 468 19.07 41.64 -21.63
CA CYS A 468 18.78 43.07 -21.65
C CYS A 468 19.90 43.80 -22.39
N LYS A 469 19.59 44.38 -23.55
CA LYS A 469 20.56 45.14 -24.35
C LYS A 469 20.29 46.63 -24.25
N ALA A 470 21.34 47.44 -24.14
CA ALA A 470 21.20 48.89 -24.04
C ALA A 470 20.51 49.45 -25.31
N VAL A 471 19.56 50.37 -25.14
CA VAL A 471 18.85 50.99 -26.27
C VAL A 471 19.84 51.82 -27.10
N ALA A 472 19.90 51.55 -28.40
CA ALA A 472 20.78 52.26 -29.32
C ALA A 472 20.24 53.65 -29.69
N CYS A 473 21.10 54.66 -29.70
CA CYS A 473 20.84 55.97 -30.30
C CYS A 473 21.36 56.02 -31.75
N PRO A 474 20.89 56.97 -32.57
CA PRO A 474 21.45 57.22 -33.90
C PRO A 474 22.97 57.43 -33.84
N VAL A 475 23.73 56.80 -34.73
CA VAL A 475 25.19 56.94 -34.78
C VAL A 475 25.55 58.40 -35.07
N LEU A 476 26.48 58.96 -34.29
CA LEU A 476 26.99 60.32 -34.49
C LEU A 476 28.30 60.30 -35.26
N SER A 477 28.52 61.31 -36.10
CA SER A 477 29.78 61.54 -36.82
C SER A 477 30.39 62.89 -36.42
N ALA A 478 31.70 63.02 -36.59
CA ALA A 478 32.39 64.28 -36.33
C ALA A 478 31.87 65.38 -37.28
N PRO A 479 31.63 66.61 -36.77
CA PRO A 479 31.28 67.74 -37.61
C PRO A 479 32.44 68.14 -38.52
N ASP A 480 32.14 68.72 -39.68
CA ASP A 480 33.17 69.22 -40.60
C ASP A 480 34.11 70.21 -39.89
N GLN A 481 35.43 70.02 -40.05
CA GLN A 481 36.47 70.79 -39.32
C GLN A 481 36.39 70.66 -37.78
N GLY A 482 35.83 69.56 -37.28
CA GLY A 482 35.79 69.21 -35.86
C GLY A 482 36.19 67.77 -35.58
N GLU A 483 36.25 67.45 -34.28
CA GLU A 483 36.55 66.13 -33.75
C GLU A 483 35.39 65.67 -32.86
N LEU A 484 35.17 64.35 -32.85
CA LEU A 484 34.17 63.69 -32.02
C LEU A 484 34.88 62.70 -31.10
N ASN A 485 34.69 62.87 -29.80
CA ASN A 485 35.20 61.94 -28.80
C ASN A 485 34.03 61.38 -27.98
N CYS A 486 33.75 60.10 -28.14
CA CYS A 486 32.66 59.42 -27.45
C CYS A 486 33.19 58.50 -26.36
N SER A 487 32.54 58.55 -25.20
CA SER A 487 32.67 57.53 -24.14
C SER A 487 31.40 56.68 -24.12
N HIS A 488 31.56 55.40 -24.44
CA HIS A 488 30.48 54.41 -24.48
C HIS A 488 30.50 53.61 -23.18
N LEU A 489 29.41 53.67 -22.40
CA LEU A 489 29.30 52.95 -21.13
C LEU A 489 28.93 51.47 -21.32
N HIS A 490 28.11 51.18 -22.33
CA HIS A 490 27.66 49.83 -22.67
C HIS A 490 28.11 49.49 -24.10
N GLU A 491 27.23 49.62 -25.08
CA GLU A 491 27.53 49.43 -26.51
C GLU A 491 27.74 50.78 -27.22
N ASP A 492 28.35 50.74 -28.41
CA ASP A 492 28.63 51.94 -29.22
C ASP A 492 27.35 52.72 -29.53
N PHE A 493 27.35 54.00 -29.21
CA PHE A 493 26.22 54.91 -29.36
C PHE A 493 24.93 54.43 -28.66
N ALA A 494 25.03 53.61 -27.61
CA ALA A 494 23.89 53.14 -26.82
C ALA A 494 23.65 53.97 -25.55
N PHE A 495 22.55 53.70 -24.84
CA PHE A 495 22.13 54.39 -23.62
C PHE A 495 23.30 54.66 -22.67
N GLY A 496 23.42 55.90 -22.20
CA GLY A 496 24.52 56.32 -21.34
C GLY A 496 25.79 56.77 -22.07
N SER A 497 25.90 56.56 -23.39
CA SER A 497 27.00 57.13 -24.20
C SER A 497 27.02 58.64 -24.13
N VAL A 498 28.20 59.23 -23.95
CA VAL A 498 28.42 60.68 -23.98
C VAL A 498 29.45 61.03 -25.03
N CYS A 499 29.04 61.80 -26.02
CA CYS A 499 29.86 62.25 -27.12
C CYS A 499 30.15 63.74 -26.99
N ALA A 500 31.41 64.10 -26.85
CA ALA A 500 31.89 65.47 -26.78
C ALA A 500 32.41 65.92 -28.15
N PHE A 501 32.13 67.17 -28.49
CA PHE A 501 32.50 67.79 -29.76
C PHE A 501 33.52 68.89 -29.53
N SER A 502 34.55 68.94 -30.37
CA SER A 502 35.52 70.03 -30.40
C SER A 502 35.76 70.47 -31.84
N CYS A 503 36.14 71.73 -32.03
CA CYS A 503 36.51 72.24 -33.35
C CYS A 503 38.02 72.31 -33.50
N GLN A 504 38.49 72.11 -34.72
CA GLN A 504 39.90 72.30 -35.04
C GLN A 504 40.30 73.78 -34.88
N MET A 505 41.60 74.02 -34.72
CA MET A 505 42.14 75.36 -34.49
C MET A 505 41.67 76.33 -35.59
N GLY A 506 41.12 77.48 -35.18
CA GLY A 506 40.59 78.49 -36.10
C GLY A 506 39.09 78.37 -36.42
N PHE A 507 38.40 77.39 -35.83
CA PHE A 507 36.95 77.23 -35.89
C PHE A 507 36.33 77.24 -34.48
N ALA A 508 35.13 77.81 -34.35
CA ALA A 508 34.36 77.89 -33.11
C ALA A 508 33.15 76.95 -33.17
N LEU A 509 32.91 76.21 -32.09
CA LEU A 509 31.76 75.30 -31.97
C LEU A 509 30.46 76.10 -31.80
N LYS A 510 29.46 75.77 -32.62
CA LYS A 510 28.08 76.28 -32.51
C LYS A 510 27.14 75.12 -32.16
N GLY A 511 26.55 75.20 -30.98
CA GLY A 511 25.68 74.15 -30.43
C GLY A 511 26.21 73.60 -29.10
N PRO A 512 25.65 72.47 -28.62
CA PRO A 512 26.05 71.87 -27.35
C PRO A 512 27.43 71.21 -27.44
N GLU A 513 28.27 71.40 -26.41
CA GLU A 513 29.62 70.82 -26.33
C GLU A 513 29.61 69.29 -26.16
N SER A 514 28.51 68.72 -25.65
CA SER A 514 28.33 67.27 -25.54
C SER A 514 26.88 66.85 -25.69
N LEU A 515 26.68 65.65 -26.24
CA LEU A 515 25.40 64.97 -26.34
C LEU A 515 25.43 63.66 -25.55
N LYS A 516 24.34 63.35 -24.85
CA LYS A 516 24.18 62.10 -24.11
C LYS A 516 23.05 61.25 -24.71
N CYS A 517 23.27 59.95 -24.88
CA CYS A 517 22.24 59.02 -25.32
C CYS A 517 21.29 58.69 -24.16
N THR A 518 20.00 58.94 -24.38
CA THR A 518 18.94 58.78 -23.37
C THR A 518 18.29 57.40 -23.42
N ALA A 519 17.52 57.06 -22.38
CA ALA A 519 16.87 55.75 -22.25
C ALA A 519 15.82 55.46 -23.35
N THR A 520 15.39 56.49 -24.07
CA THR A 520 14.43 56.39 -25.18
C THR A 520 15.10 56.20 -26.54
N GLY A 521 16.43 56.10 -26.61
CA GLY A 521 17.17 55.96 -27.87
C GLY A 521 17.34 57.27 -28.64
N THR A 522 17.27 58.42 -27.96
CA THR A 522 17.49 59.75 -28.55
C THR A 522 18.63 60.49 -27.86
N TRP A 523 19.32 61.36 -28.58
CA TRP A 523 20.33 62.26 -28.01
C TRP A 523 19.67 63.44 -27.30
N THR A 524 20.34 64.01 -26.29
CA THR A 524 19.85 65.16 -25.50
C THR A 524 19.65 66.46 -26.28
N GLY A 525 20.10 66.53 -27.55
CA GLY A 525 19.99 67.71 -28.40
C GLY A 525 20.51 67.41 -29.82
N ASP A 526 20.48 68.44 -30.68
CA ASP A 526 20.94 68.37 -32.06
C ASP A 526 22.48 68.45 -32.16
N THR A 527 23.04 67.91 -33.25
CA THR A 527 24.49 67.89 -33.50
C THR A 527 25.05 69.31 -33.73
N PRO A 528 26.11 69.72 -33.01
CA PRO A 528 26.75 71.02 -33.22
C PRO A 528 27.55 71.06 -34.54
N HIS A 529 27.88 72.26 -35.01
CA HIS A 529 28.75 72.47 -36.18
C HIS A 529 29.89 73.46 -35.88
N CYS A 530 30.98 73.39 -36.65
CA CYS A 530 32.14 74.26 -36.51
C CYS A 530 32.08 75.41 -37.53
N GLU A 531 32.20 76.65 -37.08
CA GLU A 531 32.25 77.84 -37.95
C GLU A 531 33.63 78.50 -37.89
N ALA A 532 34.17 78.91 -39.03
CA ALA A 532 35.47 79.56 -39.09
C ALA A 532 35.47 80.89 -38.32
N ILE A 533 36.53 81.14 -37.54
CA ILE A 533 36.70 82.38 -36.77
C ILE A 533 36.99 83.52 -37.74
N THR A 534 36.22 84.61 -37.66
CA THR A 534 36.35 85.78 -38.55
C THR A 534 37.32 86.83 -38.02
N CYS A 535 38.17 87.39 -38.89
CA CYS A 535 39.01 88.54 -38.59
C CYS A 535 38.35 89.87 -39.02
N PRO A 536 38.81 91.02 -38.48
CA PRO A 536 38.37 92.33 -38.94
C PRO A 536 38.56 92.51 -40.44
N VAL A 537 37.54 93.02 -41.14
CA VAL A 537 37.57 93.25 -42.59
C VAL A 537 38.73 94.18 -42.97
N LEU A 538 39.51 93.80 -43.99
CA LEU A 538 40.62 94.59 -44.50
C LEU A 538 40.21 95.41 -45.74
N SER A 539 40.78 96.60 -45.85
CA SER A 539 40.63 97.49 -47.01
C SER A 539 41.98 97.77 -47.67
N ALA A 540 41.96 98.16 -48.94
CA ALA A 540 43.18 98.45 -49.69
C ALA A 540 43.96 99.65 -49.12
N PRO A 541 45.30 99.59 -49.03
CA PRO A 541 46.14 100.73 -48.66
C PRO A 541 45.95 101.88 -49.64
N ASP A 542 46.10 103.13 -49.17
CA ASP A 542 46.03 104.29 -50.06
C ASP A 542 47.09 104.17 -51.17
N ARG A 543 46.67 104.38 -52.42
CA ARG A 543 47.47 104.13 -53.65
C ARG A 543 47.98 102.69 -53.85
N GLY A 544 47.45 101.72 -53.12
CA GLY A 544 47.64 100.28 -53.34
C GLY A 544 46.37 99.55 -53.79
N ASP A 545 46.50 98.25 -54.02
CA ASP A 545 45.43 97.30 -54.34
C ASP A 545 45.51 96.11 -53.36
N LEU A 546 44.34 95.55 -53.01
CA LEU A 546 44.17 94.42 -52.10
C LEU A 546 43.60 93.23 -52.86
N ASN A 547 44.28 92.09 -52.79
CA ASN A 547 43.77 90.83 -53.30
C ASN A 547 43.73 89.80 -52.18
N CYS A 548 42.55 89.31 -51.84
CA CYS A 548 42.37 88.35 -50.76
C CYS A 548 41.91 87.00 -51.30
N SER A 549 42.51 85.93 -50.80
CA SER A 549 42.02 84.57 -50.97
C SER A 549 41.33 84.12 -49.68
N HIS A 550 40.04 83.84 -49.77
CA HIS A 550 39.18 83.43 -48.66
C HIS A 550 38.93 81.92 -48.72
N LEU A 551 39.58 81.15 -47.85
CA LEU A 551 39.52 79.68 -47.90
C LEU A 551 38.28 79.11 -47.20
N TYR A 552 37.86 79.74 -46.09
CA TYR A 552 36.75 79.28 -45.23
C TYR A 552 35.68 80.36 -45.01
N GLY A 553 35.58 81.33 -45.92
CA GLY A 553 34.68 82.48 -45.85
C GLY A 553 35.39 83.84 -45.82
N ASP A 554 34.65 84.92 -46.10
CA ASP A 554 35.20 86.27 -46.23
C ASP A 554 35.90 86.73 -44.94
N PHE A 555 37.18 87.05 -45.07
CA PHE A 555 38.05 87.45 -43.95
C PHE A 555 38.06 86.46 -42.77
N ALA A 556 37.75 85.18 -43.01
CA ALA A 556 37.80 84.10 -42.02
C ALA A 556 39.21 83.50 -41.86
N PHE A 557 39.41 82.68 -40.83
CA PHE A 557 40.66 81.97 -40.53
C PHE A 557 41.30 81.39 -41.80
N GLY A 558 42.62 81.57 -41.97
CA GLY A 558 43.34 81.17 -43.19
C GLY A 558 43.14 82.08 -44.40
N SER A 559 42.32 83.15 -44.31
CA SER A 559 42.28 84.18 -45.35
C SER A 559 43.63 84.87 -45.47
N MET A 560 44.18 84.89 -46.68
CA MET A 560 45.44 85.57 -46.99
C MET A 560 45.16 86.75 -47.92
N CYS A 561 45.47 87.94 -47.44
CA CYS A 561 45.29 89.18 -48.15
C CYS A 561 46.65 89.74 -48.56
N ALA A 562 46.94 89.70 -49.86
CA ALA A 562 48.15 90.24 -50.46
C ALA A 562 47.94 91.70 -50.85
N PHE A 563 48.97 92.51 -50.60
CA PHE A 563 48.99 93.95 -50.86
C PHE A 563 49.96 94.25 -51.99
N SER A 564 49.51 95.06 -52.95
CA SER A 564 50.36 95.53 -54.04
C SER A 564 50.23 97.04 -54.20
N CYS A 565 51.29 97.70 -54.68
CA CYS A 565 51.29 99.13 -54.92
C CYS A 565 51.15 99.43 -56.41
N ARG A 566 50.44 100.51 -56.73
CA ARG A 566 50.34 100.99 -58.12
C ARG A 566 51.70 101.45 -58.63
N THR A 567 51.88 101.39 -59.94
CA THR A 567 53.14 101.69 -60.65
C THR A 567 53.74 103.04 -60.21
N GLY A 568 54.99 103.03 -59.72
CA GLY A 568 55.69 104.20 -59.19
C GLY A 568 55.91 104.21 -57.67
N PHE A 569 55.27 103.30 -56.93
CA PHE A 569 55.36 103.16 -55.48
C PHE A 569 55.81 101.75 -55.07
N ALA A 570 56.65 101.64 -54.06
CA ALA A 570 57.13 100.41 -53.44
C ALA A 570 56.39 100.16 -52.12
N LEU A 571 56.08 98.90 -51.84
CA LEU A 571 55.42 98.52 -50.60
C LEU A 571 56.41 98.60 -49.42
N THR A 572 56.06 99.38 -48.41
CA THR A 572 56.75 99.50 -47.12
C THR A 572 55.90 98.81 -46.06
N GLY A 573 56.31 97.61 -45.65
CA GLY A 573 55.56 96.74 -44.74
C GLY A 573 55.45 95.31 -45.28
N PRO A 574 54.65 94.44 -44.63
CA PRO A 574 54.43 93.07 -45.10
C PRO A 574 53.62 93.06 -46.40
N ASP A 575 54.02 92.20 -47.35
CA ASP A 575 53.35 91.99 -48.65
C ASP A 575 52.06 91.18 -48.56
N SER A 576 51.84 90.51 -47.43
CA SER A 576 50.64 89.74 -47.14
C SER A 576 50.30 89.76 -45.65
N ARG A 577 49.01 89.67 -45.35
CA ARG A 577 48.49 89.44 -43.98
C ARG A 577 47.60 88.21 -44.01
N GLU A 578 47.66 87.43 -42.95
CA GLU A 578 46.88 86.20 -42.80
C GLU A 578 45.97 86.28 -41.56
N CYS A 579 44.72 85.82 -41.70
CA CYS A 579 43.77 85.76 -40.60
C CYS A 579 44.08 84.56 -39.70
N THR A 580 44.46 84.84 -38.46
CA THR A 580 44.88 83.84 -37.47
C THR A 580 43.70 83.22 -36.73
N ALA A 581 43.95 82.08 -36.07
CA ALA A 581 42.96 81.36 -35.28
C ALA A 581 42.43 82.15 -34.07
N THR A 582 43.07 83.26 -33.70
CA THR A 582 42.62 84.16 -32.64
C THR A 582 41.71 85.29 -33.14
N GLY A 583 41.35 85.30 -34.43
CA GLY A 583 40.53 86.36 -35.03
C GLY A 583 41.30 87.66 -35.27
N THR A 584 42.63 87.59 -35.40
CA THR A 584 43.51 88.74 -35.64
C THR A 584 44.41 88.53 -36.85
N TRP A 585 44.90 89.60 -37.47
CA TRP A 585 45.82 89.50 -38.61
C TRP A 585 47.29 89.38 -38.15
N THR A 586 48.09 88.53 -38.80
CA THR A 586 49.47 88.17 -38.41
C THR A 586 50.47 89.34 -38.25
N ARG A 587 50.22 90.52 -38.85
CA ARG A 587 51.11 91.70 -38.88
C ARG A 587 50.31 93.01 -38.98
N ASP A 588 50.99 94.14 -38.85
CA ASP A 588 50.42 95.49 -39.06
C ASP A 588 50.18 95.82 -40.55
N ALA A 589 49.37 96.85 -40.84
CA ALA A 589 48.99 97.21 -42.20
C ALA A 589 50.16 97.87 -43.00
N PRO A 590 50.43 97.43 -44.25
CA PRO A 590 51.49 98.01 -45.09
C PRO A 590 51.11 99.35 -45.75
N ARG A 591 52.12 100.09 -46.24
CA ARG A 591 51.98 101.40 -46.92
C ARG A 591 52.70 101.40 -48.28
N CYS A 592 52.33 102.27 -49.22
CA CYS A 592 52.97 102.40 -50.53
C CYS A 592 53.79 103.71 -50.65
N GLU A 593 55.11 103.61 -50.85
CA GLU A 593 56.08 104.72 -50.86
C GLU A 593 56.98 104.69 -52.12
N GLY A 594 57.18 105.83 -52.81
CA GLY A 594 57.87 105.90 -54.11
C GLY A 594 59.29 105.30 -54.16
N ARG A 595 59.60 104.43 -55.15
CA ARG A 595 60.97 103.89 -55.40
C ARG A 595 61.69 104.71 -56.48
N ALA A 596 62.75 105.44 -56.10
CA ALA A 596 63.55 106.25 -57.02
C ALA A 596 64.57 105.40 -57.82
N THR A 597 64.54 105.51 -59.14
CA THR A 597 65.65 105.13 -60.04
C THR A 597 66.22 106.40 -60.68
N ALA A 598 67.53 106.41 -60.93
CA ALA A 598 68.32 107.45 -61.60
C ALA A 598 68.81 108.66 -60.75
N ARG A 599 70.14 108.76 -60.75
CA ARG A 599 71.08 109.73 -60.15
C ARG A 599 70.76 111.21 -60.40
N ALA A 600 71.10 112.08 -59.45
CA ALA A 600 72.29 112.94 -59.52
C ALA A 600 72.30 113.99 -58.39
N GLN A 601 73.46 114.16 -57.77
CA GLN A 601 73.72 115.20 -56.77
C GLN A 601 73.45 116.60 -57.33
N THR A 602 72.75 117.44 -56.58
CA THR A 602 72.52 118.85 -56.91
C THR A 602 73.80 119.65 -56.73
N ILE A 603 74.28 120.25 -57.81
CA ILE A 603 75.54 121.00 -57.90
C ILE A 603 75.30 122.47 -57.48
N LYS A 604 76.05 122.96 -56.47
CA LYS A 604 76.00 124.34 -55.93
C LYS A 604 77.32 125.08 -56.22
N CYS A 605 77.23 126.37 -56.56
CA CYS A 605 78.38 127.29 -56.65
C CYS A 605 78.65 128.02 -55.31
N SER A 606 79.86 128.52 -55.10
CA SER A 606 80.25 129.32 -53.92
C SER A 606 79.58 130.72 -53.91
N ALA A 607 79.29 131.27 -52.74
CA ALA A 607 78.72 132.62 -52.62
C ALA A 607 79.74 133.71 -53.03
N LEU A 608 79.31 134.71 -53.80
CA LEU A 608 80.16 135.82 -54.30
C LEU A 608 80.09 137.05 -53.38
N ALA A 609 81.24 137.72 -53.16
CA ALA A 609 81.34 138.97 -52.40
C ALA A 609 81.23 140.20 -53.32
N THR A 610 80.67 141.31 -52.82
CA THR A 610 80.52 142.57 -53.58
C THR A 610 81.85 143.35 -53.68
N PRO A 611 82.24 143.87 -54.86
CA PRO A 611 83.47 144.66 -55.01
C PRO A 611 83.42 146.03 -54.32
N THR A 612 84.56 146.48 -53.80
CA THR A 612 84.70 147.79 -53.14
C THR A 612 84.40 148.93 -54.11
N MET A 613 83.57 149.89 -53.69
CA MET A 613 83.01 150.98 -54.53
C MET A 613 82.16 150.47 -55.72
N GLY A 614 81.56 149.28 -55.60
CA GLY A 614 80.58 148.71 -56.53
C GLY A 614 79.44 147.95 -55.83
N GLN A 615 78.49 147.43 -56.62
CA GLN A 615 77.31 146.68 -56.16
C GLN A 615 77.11 145.40 -57.00
N ALA A 616 76.54 144.33 -56.41
CA ALA A 616 76.19 143.09 -57.11
C ALA A 616 74.70 142.70 -56.90
N VAL A 617 74.03 142.25 -57.96
CA VAL A 617 72.61 141.81 -57.95
C VAL A 617 72.50 140.41 -58.58
N CYS A 618 71.94 139.44 -57.85
CA CYS A 618 71.87 138.02 -58.27
C CYS A 618 70.43 137.52 -58.50
N SER A 619 70.26 136.56 -59.41
CA SER A 619 69.00 135.88 -59.73
C SER A 619 69.16 134.34 -59.67
N HIS A 620 68.23 133.65 -58.98
CA HIS A 620 68.28 132.21 -58.68
C HIS A 620 66.96 131.53 -59.13
N LEU A 621 67.01 130.60 -60.10
CA LEU A 621 65.80 129.94 -60.66
C LEU A 621 65.38 128.66 -59.91
N TYR A 622 66.34 127.89 -59.38
CA TYR A 622 66.10 126.55 -58.81
C TYR A 622 66.62 126.40 -57.36
N GLY A 623 67.08 127.50 -56.74
CA GLY A 623 67.64 127.57 -55.39
C GLY A 623 68.93 128.41 -55.32
N ASP A 624 69.26 128.93 -54.14
CA ASP A 624 70.39 129.87 -53.95
C ASP A 624 71.71 129.31 -54.48
N PHE A 625 72.33 130.08 -55.39
CA PHE A 625 73.61 129.78 -56.04
C PHE A 625 73.70 128.37 -56.68
N THR A 626 72.57 127.83 -57.14
CA THR A 626 72.50 126.55 -57.88
C THR A 626 72.77 126.76 -59.38
N PHE A 627 73.00 125.65 -60.10
CA PHE A 627 73.18 125.64 -61.57
C PHE A 627 72.18 126.56 -62.28
N GLY A 628 72.71 127.50 -63.08
CA GLY A 628 71.90 128.49 -63.80
C GLY A 628 71.74 129.85 -63.11
N SER A 629 72.18 130.01 -61.85
CA SER A 629 72.18 131.32 -61.15
C SER A 629 73.06 132.35 -61.87
N MET A 630 72.64 133.63 -61.91
CA MET A 630 73.35 134.72 -62.59
C MET A 630 73.46 135.98 -61.71
N CYS A 631 74.65 136.55 -61.58
CA CYS A 631 74.96 137.75 -60.78
C CYS A 631 75.57 138.86 -61.64
N ALA A 632 75.04 140.08 -61.59
CA ALA A 632 75.52 141.25 -62.35
C ALA A 632 76.17 142.30 -61.43
N PHE A 633 77.19 143.02 -61.92
CA PHE A 633 78.02 143.97 -61.15
C PHE A 633 78.03 145.38 -61.75
N SER A 634 78.09 146.42 -60.92
CA SER A 634 78.21 147.83 -61.34
C SER A 634 79.08 148.68 -60.39
N CYS A 635 79.67 149.78 -60.88
CA CYS A 635 80.54 150.69 -60.10
C CYS A 635 79.90 152.05 -59.80
N GLN A 636 80.36 152.70 -58.73
CA GLN A 636 79.95 154.06 -58.37
C GLN A 636 80.57 155.13 -59.30
N THR A 637 79.92 156.30 -59.38
CA THR A 637 80.31 157.41 -60.26
C THR A 637 81.78 157.83 -60.09
N GLY A 638 82.50 157.98 -61.21
CA GLY A 638 83.94 158.31 -61.23
C GLY A 638 84.87 157.10 -61.34
N PHE A 639 84.32 155.87 -61.30
CA PHE A 639 85.02 154.60 -61.45
C PHE A 639 84.40 153.75 -62.56
N VAL A 640 85.22 153.00 -63.29
CA VAL A 640 84.83 152.08 -64.36
C VAL A 640 85.01 150.63 -63.92
N LEU A 641 84.07 149.75 -64.30
CA LEU A 641 84.11 148.33 -64.00
C LEU A 641 85.20 147.64 -64.85
N MET A 642 86.12 146.97 -64.17
CA MET A 642 87.23 146.22 -64.74
C MET A 642 86.98 144.74 -64.49
N GLY A 643 86.42 144.06 -65.50
CA GLY A 643 86.08 142.64 -65.45
C GLY A 643 84.70 142.38 -66.07
N PRO A 644 84.19 141.13 -65.96
CA PRO A 644 82.91 140.75 -66.56
C PRO A 644 81.72 141.40 -65.83
N GLU A 645 80.80 141.97 -66.60
CA GLU A 645 79.58 142.64 -66.07
C GLU A 645 78.60 141.66 -65.40
N SER A 646 78.70 140.36 -65.70
CA SER A 646 77.92 139.31 -65.03
C SER A 646 78.63 137.96 -65.00
N LEU A 647 78.31 137.15 -63.99
CA LEU A 647 78.80 135.79 -63.77
C LEU A 647 77.64 134.79 -63.68
N LYS A 648 77.79 133.59 -64.27
CA LYS A 648 76.78 132.51 -64.26
C LYS A 648 77.33 131.23 -63.61
N CYS A 649 76.51 130.55 -62.81
CA CYS A 649 76.84 129.27 -62.18
C CYS A 649 76.67 128.10 -63.17
N THR A 650 77.75 127.37 -63.44
CA THR A 650 77.82 126.32 -64.48
C THR A 650 77.48 124.92 -63.94
N ALA A 651 77.27 123.96 -64.85
CA ALA A 651 76.88 122.57 -64.52
C ALA A 651 77.94 121.78 -63.74
N THR A 652 79.12 122.37 -63.50
CA THR A 652 80.22 121.79 -62.71
C THR A 652 80.38 122.44 -61.34
N GLY A 653 79.58 123.46 -60.99
CA GLY A 653 79.59 124.11 -59.67
C GLY A 653 80.57 125.27 -59.53
N ILE A 654 81.03 125.84 -60.65
CA ILE A 654 81.98 126.97 -60.70
C ILE A 654 81.35 128.15 -61.47
N TRP A 655 81.66 129.38 -61.09
CA TRP A 655 81.26 130.60 -61.81
C TRP A 655 82.03 130.77 -63.13
N THR A 656 81.42 131.41 -64.12
CA THR A 656 82.02 131.64 -65.45
C THR A 656 83.26 132.54 -65.48
N GLY A 657 83.67 133.12 -64.35
CA GLY A 657 84.84 134.00 -64.25
C GLY A 657 85.05 134.56 -62.84
N ASP A 658 86.11 135.35 -62.68
CA ASP A 658 86.47 136.02 -61.42
C ASP A 658 85.65 137.30 -61.17
N THR A 659 85.53 137.71 -59.91
CA THR A 659 84.77 138.92 -59.52
C THR A 659 85.42 140.21 -60.05
N PRO A 660 84.68 141.10 -60.74
CA PRO A 660 85.21 142.33 -61.32
C PRO A 660 85.55 143.40 -60.25
N GLN A 661 86.41 144.38 -60.58
CA GLN A 661 86.82 145.48 -59.69
C GLN A 661 86.54 146.87 -60.29
N CYS A 662 86.40 147.92 -59.48
CA CYS A 662 86.16 149.29 -59.95
C CYS A 662 87.46 150.13 -59.95
N ALA A 663 87.82 150.76 -61.08
CA ALA A 663 89.03 151.59 -61.23
C ALA A 663 88.72 153.05 -61.59
N ALA A 664 89.49 154.03 -61.08
CA ALA A 664 89.21 155.46 -61.29
C ALA A 664 89.48 155.95 -62.73
N ILE A 665 88.62 156.83 -63.25
CA ILE A 665 88.70 157.40 -64.61
C ILE A 665 89.94 158.31 -64.75
N ARG A 666 90.62 158.29 -65.91
CA ARG A 666 91.87 159.06 -66.21
C ARG A 666 91.62 160.28 -67.10
N CYS A 667 92.33 161.37 -66.84
CA CYS A 667 92.40 162.56 -67.70
C CYS A 667 93.71 162.62 -68.52
N PRO A 668 93.74 163.36 -69.64
CA PRO A 668 94.94 163.55 -70.46
C PRO A 668 96.13 164.06 -69.64
N VAL A 669 97.35 163.62 -69.95
CA VAL A 669 98.56 164.11 -69.27
C VAL A 669 98.80 165.57 -69.64
N LEU A 670 99.19 166.39 -68.64
CA LEU A 670 99.51 167.80 -68.84
C LEU A 670 101.02 168.01 -68.72
N ASP A 671 101.57 168.86 -69.57
CA ASP A 671 102.99 169.26 -69.57
C ASP A 671 103.19 170.71 -69.07
N ALA A 672 104.41 171.06 -68.69
CA ALA A 672 104.77 172.43 -68.26
C ALA A 672 104.81 173.41 -69.46
N PRO A 673 104.09 174.55 -69.44
CA PRO A 673 104.06 175.50 -70.57
C PRO A 673 105.45 176.07 -70.85
N SER A 674 105.72 176.48 -72.10
CA SER A 674 107.00 177.10 -72.48
C SER A 674 107.27 178.31 -71.58
N LYS A 675 108.40 178.30 -70.84
CA LYS A 675 108.76 179.30 -69.82
C LYS A 675 107.87 179.30 -68.57
N GLY A 676 107.32 178.15 -68.21
CA GLY A 676 106.57 177.94 -66.97
C GLY A 676 106.80 176.55 -66.37
N HIS A 677 106.37 176.40 -65.12
CA HIS A 677 106.43 175.16 -64.34
C HIS A 677 105.02 174.61 -64.08
N LEU A 678 104.91 173.27 -64.02
CA LEU A 678 103.69 172.54 -63.66
C LEU A 678 103.95 171.68 -62.42
N SER A 679 103.03 171.74 -61.45
CA SER A 679 103.03 170.89 -60.25
C SER A 679 101.65 170.26 -60.06
N CYS A 680 101.56 168.94 -59.86
CA CYS A 680 100.28 168.23 -59.77
C CYS A 680 100.17 167.37 -58.49
N SER A 681 98.94 167.28 -57.96
CA SER A 681 98.52 166.41 -56.85
C SER A 681 97.53 165.35 -57.36
N HIS A 682 97.75 164.08 -56.99
CA HIS A 682 97.03 162.93 -57.52
C HIS A 682 96.39 162.12 -56.40
N VAL A 683 95.06 162.05 -56.36
CA VAL A 683 94.29 161.41 -55.26
C VAL A 683 94.08 159.91 -55.48
N HIS A 684 93.79 159.48 -56.72
CA HIS A 684 93.46 158.08 -57.07
C HIS A 684 94.40 157.47 -58.12
N GLY A 685 95.52 158.13 -58.41
CA GLY A 685 96.49 157.77 -59.45
C GLY A 685 96.88 158.94 -60.34
N ASN A 686 97.97 158.80 -61.09
CA ASN A 686 98.54 159.89 -61.90
C ASN A 686 97.52 160.38 -62.94
N PHE A 687 97.16 161.67 -62.86
CA PHE A 687 96.14 162.34 -63.67
C PHE A 687 94.75 161.65 -63.68
N THR A 688 94.35 160.98 -62.60
CA THR A 688 92.99 160.39 -62.48
C THR A 688 91.97 161.38 -61.90
N TYR A 689 90.69 161.00 -61.91
CA TYR A 689 89.57 161.73 -61.29
C TYR A 689 89.98 162.36 -59.95
N ASN A 690 89.69 163.65 -59.79
CA ASN A 690 90.12 164.52 -58.69
C ASN A 690 91.61 164.89 -58.59
N SER A 691 92.45 164.56 -59.58
CA SER A 691 93.80 165.15 -59.65
C SER A 691 93.73 166.65 -59.91
N THR A 692 94.60 167.44 -59.29
CA THR A 692 94.70 168.90 -59.47
C THR A 692 96.12 169.32 -59.86
N CYS A 693 96.24 170.18 -60.88
CA CYS A 693 97.50 170.63 -61.44
C CYS A 693 97.60 172.16 -61.44
N THR A 694 98.64 172.71 -60.82
CA THR A 694 98.95 174.14 -60.72
C THR A 694 100.05 174.59 -61.69
N PHE A 695 99.91 175.81 -62.24
CA PHE A 695 100.82 176.39 -63.22
C PHE A 695 101.42 177.74 -62.76
N SER A 696 102.74 177.89 -62.88
CA SER A 696 103.49 179.13 -62.60
C SER A 696 104.41 179.51 -63.78
N CYS A 697 104.70 180.80 -63.96
CA CYS A 697 105.58 181.32 -65.03
C CYS A 697 106.95 181.76 -64.49
N GLU A 698 107.98 181.67 -65.32
CA GLU A 698 109.33 182.16 -64.99
C GLU A 698 109.37 183.70 -64.86
N GLU A 699 110.35 184.20 -64.09
CA GLU A 699 110.47 185.62 -63.75
C GLU A 699 110.57 186.50 -65.02
N GLY A 700 109.68 187.49 -65.14
CA GLY A 700 109.54 188.34 -66.33
C GLY A 700 108.38 187.98 -67.27
N PHE A 701 107.66 186.87 -67.06
CA PHE A 701 106.49 186.47 -67.86
C PHE A 701 105.20 186.41 -67.01
N VAL A 702 104.07 186.82 -67.58
CA VAL A 702 102.75 186.81 -66.92
C VAL A 702 101.90 185.63 -67.41
N ARG A 703 101.25 184.92 -66.48
CA ARG A 703 100.37 183.78 -66.78
C ARG A 703 99.05 184.25 -67.38
N MET A 704 98.80 183.85 -68.61
CA MET A 704 97.52 184.03 -69.32
C MET A 704 96.74 182.71 -69.28
N GLY A 705 95.83 182.59 -68.30
CA GLY A 705 94.95 181.44 -68.14
C GLY A 705 94.79 180.96 -66.69
N ALA A 706 94.11 179.82 -66.54
CA ALA A 706 93.76 179.24 -65.24
C ALA A 706 95.00 178.82 -64.43
N GLU A 707 95.01 179.14 -63.13
CA GLU A 707 96.10 178.77 -62.21
C GLU A 707 96.08 177.27 -61.88
N VAL A 708 94.89 176.68 -61.77
CA VAL A 708 94.67 175.28 -61.37
C VAL A 708 93.73 174.63 -62.38
N LEU A 709 94.04 173.40 -62.80
CA LEU A 709 93.12 172.51 -63.51
C LEU A 709 92.83 171.26 -62.68
N GLN A 710 91.58 170.77 -62.68
CA GLN A 710 91.17 169.54 -61.98
C GLN A 710 90.60 168.49 -62.96
N CYS A 711 90.87 167.21 -62.72
CA CYS A 711 90.37 166.10 -63.55
C CYS A 711 88.93 165.72 -63.15
N ALA A 712 87.97 165.93 -64.05
CA ALA A 712 86.55 165.67 -63.83
C ALA A 712 86.18 164.20 -64.11
N ALA A 713 85.00 163.76 -63.63
CA ALA A 713 84.50 162.38 -63.81
C ALA A 713 84.24 162.00 -65.27
N THR A 714 84.24 162.99 -66.17
CA THR A 714 84.14 162.81 -67.62
C THR A 714 85.47 162.41 -68.28
N GLY A 715 86.58 162.43 -67.54
CA GLY A 715 87.91 162.18 -68.09
C GLY A 715 88.56 163.39 -68.76
N ASN A 716 88.02 164.61 -68.59
CA ASN A 716 88.61 165.86 -69.09
C ASN A 716 88.99 166.81 -67.93
N TRP A 717 89.97 167.68 -68.18
CA TRP A 717 90.33 168.76 -67.27
C TRP A 717 89.27 169.87 -67.27
N THR A 718 89.10 170.54 -66.12
CA THR A 718 88.13 171.62 -65.93
C THR A 718 88.37 172.87 -66.80
N GLY A 719 89.47 172.95 -67.56
CA GLY A 719 89.79 174.08 -68.43
C GLY A 719 90.99 173.81 -69.33
N HIS A 720 91.34 174.81 -70.15
CA HIS A 720 92.48 174.75 -71.06
C HIS A 720 93.79 175.15 -70.38
N ARG A 721 94.89 174.63 -70.91
CA ARG A 721 96.25 174.87 -70.41
C ARG A 721 96.64 176.36 -70.56
N PRO A 722 97.17 177.00 -69.50
CA PRO A 722 97.62 178.40 -69.55
C PRO A 722 98.94 178.57 -70.32
N VAL A 723 99.21 179.81 -70.76
CA VAL A 723 100.44 180.22 -71.46
C VAL A 723 101.12 181.38 -70.73
N CYS A 724 102.45 181.42 -70.75
CA CYS A 724 103.26 182.52 -70.18
C CYS A 724 103.65 183.51 -71.29
N ALA A 725 103.27 184.78 -71.17
CA ALA A 725 103.55 185.84 -72.16
C ALA A 725 104.34 186.99 -71.50
N GLY A 726 105.35 187.52 -72.22
CA GLY A 726 106.29 188.54 -71.73
C GLY A 726 105.93 189.94 -72.17
#